data_AF-A0A250X7E4-F1
#
_entry.id   AF-A0A250X7E4-F1
#
_cell.length_a   1.000
_cell.length_b   1.000
_cell.length_c   1.000
_cell.angle_alpha   90.00
_cell.angle_beta   90.00
_cell.angle_gamma   90.00
#
_symmetry.space_group_name_H-M   'P 1'
#
loop_
_entity.id
_entity.type
_entity.pdbx_description
1 polymer ?
#
loop_
_entity_poly.entity_id
_entity_poly.type
_entity_poly.pdbx_seq_one_letter_code
_entity_poly.pdbx_strand_id
1 'polypeptide(L)'
;MEDADAALARALQEEEFAVRRDQQKGSLLGQLQDCMDKVIKCEDELLQALALSVMPLDELRAESASELALNASLGQSISLSEEDLLVQKLLHWFKYEFFKWTDKAACAACGCLDTILQGTEGPSQEEKQHDASRVEVYRCTACSVLTRFPRYNDPGKLLETRCGRCGEWANCFLLVLRAAGIEARYILDVTDHVWCEYYSTHLSRWMHVDPCEASCDKPLLYEAGWGKKLSYIFAVGTSGFVDVIRRYTRKWDEVRTRRDILPETELVNFLHGLNARIRSGLPQEILNKLQVRDLAEQLELLQCSTEAPDAAALAQLPGRTTGALEWRQGRGETGDVAQDGQAPASSSSSTSYTAVRDAAGLLLNPAFLGFGRIRGGACRASGENAPGEAALRAFDASVATKWLDFGGGGLNGSSWLEYRMLNDSTATLAAYDIVSANDSPERDPCSWVLEGLSAAVMNPATTMPTTPNEPPGWILLDQQSDVYFSSRYELRTFFLDHERWTPCTCLRLRILKTKSPTTANSVQLSCLNLYDAGCLVKAGLDIQRACKAVISNSRIARSTTLQQGNAILDMLVEAAAEELLRKTSELNSSNDSNAGNIVTSKEVESPAQELSTAKAEIDKMAQAWLSTLVRLFTNICSNPGEPKYRKVRAVKLPPGLLAEPSAASLLWVVGFRPLLMVPERPPGGIRVTPQPETVAAEVFIVHSAGEEMLITLRKAAELLGNKLH
;
A
#
# COMPACT_ATOMS: atom_id res chain seq x y z
N MET A 1 -7.74 77.64 -7.85
CA MET A 1 -6.86 76.87 -6.95
C MET A 1 -7.45 75.48 -6.82
N GLU A 2 -8.57 75.31 -6.13
CA GLU A 2 -9.24 74.01 -5.89
C GLU A 2 -9.22 73.00 -7.07
N ASP A 3 -9.56 73.40 -8.30
CA ASP A 3 -9.51 72.51 -9.48
C ASP A 3 -8.08 72.07 -9.88
N ALA A 4 -7.09 72.96 -9.76
CA ALA A 4 -5.68 72.65 -9.96
C ALA A 4 -5.11 71.78 -8.83
N ASP A 5 -5.52 72.04 -7.58
CA ASP A 5 -5.14 71.23 -6.42
C ASP A 5 -5.75 69.81 -6.53
N ALA A 6 -7.01 69.70 -6.99
CA ALA A 6 -7.67 68.43 -7.30
C ALA A 6 -7.09 67.72 -8.53
N ALA A 7 -6.56 68.45 -9.51
CA ALA A 7 -5.81 67.87 -10.63
C ALA A 7 -4.46 67.32 -10.17
N LEU A 8 -3.72 68.06 -9.35
CA LEU A 8 -2.44 67.63 -8.78
C LEU A 8 -2.61 66.42 -7.85
N ALA A 9 -3.64 66.41 -7.00
CA ALA A 9 -3.96 65.25 -6.15
C ALA A 9 -4.25 63.99 -6.97
N ARG A 10 -4.99 64.10 -8.09
CA ARG A 10 -5.22 62.98 -9.02
C ARG A 10 -3.92 62.51 -9.67
N ALA A 11 -3.08 63.43 -10.17
CA ALA A 11 -1.81 63.09 -10.79
C ALA A 11 -0.85 62.36 -9.84
N LEU A 12 -0.72 62.84 -8.60
CA LEU A 12 0.09 62.17 -7.56
C LEU A 12 -0.48 60.79 -7.19
N GLN A 13 -1.81 60.66 -7.14
CA GLN A 13 -2.46 59.38 -6.88
C GLN A 13 -2.28 58.38 -8.03
N GLU A 14 -2.32 58.84 -9.28
CA GLU A 14 -2.02 58.05 -10.49
C GLU A 14 -0.54 57.62 -10.52
N GLU A 15 0.38 58.49 -10.11
CA GLU A 15 1.81 58.17 -9.97
C GLU A 15 2.06 57.14 -8.87
N GLU A 16 1.45 57.28 -7.69
CA GLU A 16 1.49 56.24 -6.65
C GLU A 16 0.93 54.89 -7.14
N PHE A 17 -0.19 54.90 -7.87
CA PHE A 17 -0.76 53.69 -8.46
C PHE A 17 0.11 53.10 -9.58
N ALA A 18 0.91 53.89 -10.28
CA ALA A 18 1.90 53.40 -11.25
C ALA A 18 3.09 52.73 -10.54
N VAL A 19 3.68 53.40 -9.54
CA VAL A 19 4.80 52.87 -8.75
C VAL A 19 4.42 51.57 -8.03
N ARG A 20 3.21 51.48 -7.45
CA ARG A 20 2.72 50.24 -6.82
C ARG A 20 2.54 49.10 -7.83
N ARG A 21 1.99 49.37 -9.03
CA ARG A 21 1.86 48.37 -10.10
C ARG A 21 3.22 47.85 -10.57
N ASP A 22 4.20 48.72 -10.80
CA ASP A 22 5.53 48.26 -11.21
C ASP A 22 6.25 47.46 -10.11
N GLN A 23 6.01 47.78 -8.83
CA GLN A 23 6.48 46.94 -7.70
C GLN A 23 5.79 45.57 -7.66
N GLN A 24 4.46 45.51 -7.82
CA GLN A 24 3.70 44.24 -7.87
C GLN A 24 4.10 43.39 -9.08
N LYS A 25 4.29 44.01 -10.24
CA LYS A 25 4.78 43.41 -11.50
C LYS A 25 6.21 42.87 -11.36
N GLY A 26 7.09 43.60 -10.68
CA GLY A 26 8.44 43.13 -10.34
C GLY A 26 8.43 41.93 -9.39
N SER A 27 7.55 41.95 -8.38
CA SER A 27 7.34 40.82 -7.46
C SER A 27 6.82 39.58 -8.18
N LEU A 28 5.82 39.74 -9.06
CA LEU A 28 5.28 38.66 -9.89
C LEU A 28 6.35 38.10 -10.85
N LEU A 29 7.16 38.97 -11.48
CA LEU A 29 8.27 38.52 -12.32
C LEU A 29 9.27 37.67 -11.51
N GLY A 30 9.60 38.07 -10.28
CA GLY A 30 10.45 37.29 -9.37
C GLY A 30 9.87 35.91 -9.08
N GLN A 31 8.59 35.82 -8.68
CA GLN A 31 7.94 34.54 -8.39
C GLN A 31 7.87 33.61 -9.61
N LEU A 32 7.63 34.17 -10.80
CA LEU A 32 7.66 33.41 -12.06
C LEU A 32 9.07 32.94 -12.41
N GLN A 33 10.09 33.76 -12.16
CA GLN A 33 11.51 33.39 -12.34
C GLN A 33 11.92 32.27 -11.37
N ASP A 34 11.59 32.37 -10.09
CA ASP A 34 11.85 31.34 -9.07
C ASP A 34 11.20 29.98 -9.44
N CYS A 35 10.02 30.01 -10.06
CA CYS A 35 9.34 28.80 -10.55
C CYS A 35 9.98 28.26 -11.83
N MET A 36 10.45 29.13 -12.74
CA MET A 36 11.17 28.73 -13.95
C MET A 36 12.50 28.06 -13.61
N ASP A 37 13.24 28.60 -12.64
CA ASP A 37 14.52 28.04 -12.21
C ASP A 37 14.36 26.64 -11.59
N LYS A 38 13.23 26.36 -10.90
CA LYS A 38 12.85 25.01 -10.44
C LYS A 38 12.54 24.06 -11.59
N VAL A 39 11.77 24.52 -12.58
CA VAL A 39 11.46 23.73 -13.79
C VAL A 39 12.75 23.37 -14.54
N ILE A 40 13.64 24.34 -14.76
CA ILE A 40 14.92 24.12 -15.45
C ILE A 40 15.81 23.14 -14.66
N LYS A 41 15.87 23.23 -13.33
CA LYS A 41 16.58 22.24 -12.50
C LYS A 41 16.02 20.82 -12.64
N CYS A 42 14.73 20.64 -12.95
CA CYS A 42 14.14 19.32 -13.18
C CYS A 42 14.49 18.71 -14.56
N GLU A 43 15.16 19.45 -15.44
CA GLU A 43 15.70 18.96 -16.72
C GLU A 43 17.15 18.45 -16.63
N ASP A 44 17.77 18.48 -15.45
CA ASP A 44 19.13 17.96 -15.22
C ASP A 44 19.15 16.42 -15.23
N GLU A 45 20.01 15.83 -16.08
CA GLU A 45 20.12 14.38 -16.28
C GLU A 45 20.54 13.62 -15.01
N LEU A 46 21.36 14.23 -14.14
CA LEU A 46 21.81 13.60 -12.89
C LEU A 46 20.70 13.62 -11.84
N LEU A 47 19.94 14.71 -11.75
CA LEU A 47 18.77 14.79 -10.88
C LEU A 47 17.66 13.83 -11.34
N GLN A 48 17.44 13.69 -12.65
CA GLN A 48 16.50 12.69 -13.18
C GLN A 48 16.98 11.26 -12.92
N ALA A 49 18.27 10.97 -13.10
CA ALA A 49 18.85 9.65 -12.77
C ALA A 49 18.74 9.33 -11.27
N LEU A 50 18.92 10.32 -10.38
CA LEU A 50 18.70 10.16 -8.94
C LEU A 50 17.23 9.88 -8.61
N ALA A 51 16.28 10.58 -9.25
CA ALA A 51 14.85 10.32 -9.09
C ALA A 51 14.45 8.92 -9.58
N LEU A 52 14.97 8.49 -10.73
CA LEU A 52 14.81 7.12 -11.25
C LEU A 52 15.37 6.08 -10.27
N SER A 53 16.50 6.34 -9.61
CA SER A 53 17.12 5.39 -8.66
C SER A 53 16.30 5.13 -7.38
N VAL A 54 15.31 5.95 -7.08
CA VAL A 54 14.45 5.82 -5.88
C VAL A 54 12.97 5.56 -6.19
N MET A 55 12.58 5.56 -7.47
CA MET A 55 11.21 5.41 -7.95
C MET A 55 10.96 4.00 -8.49
N PRO A 56 9.88 3.29 -8.10
CA PRO A 56 9.56 1.95 -8.59
C PRO A 56 8.93 1.99 -10.00
N LEU A 57 9.53 2.72 -10.93
CA LEU A 57 8.93 3.12 -12.21
C LEU A 57 8.48 1.93 -13.07
N ASP A 58 9.31 0.88 -13.14
CA ASP A 58 9.00 -0.30 -13.95
C ASP A 58 7.91 -1.18 -13.33
N GLU A 59 7.79 -1.23 -11.98
CA GLU A 59 6.67 -1.88 -11.30
C GLU A 59 5.37 -1.12 -11.57
N LEU A 60 5.37 0.22 -11.42
CA LEU A 60 4.17 1.02 -11.64
C LEU A 60 3.73 1.04 -13.12
N ARG A 61 4.69 1.00 -14.07
CA ARG A 61 4.39 0.80 -15.50
C ARG A 61 3.80 -0.59 -15.76
N ALA A 62 4.40 -1.65 -15.22
CA ALA A 62 3.87 -3.00 -15.37
C ALA A 62 2.47 -3.14 -14.75
N GLU A 63 2.20 -2.50 -13.62
CA GLU A 63 0.86 -2.43 -13.04
C GLU A 63 -0.11 -1.60 -13.91
N SER A 64 0.30 -0.45 -14.47
CA SER A 64 -0.57 0.34 -15.37
C SER A 64 -0.90 -0.42 -16.65
N ALA A 65 0.08 -1.07 -17.27
CA ALA A 65 -0.11 -1.90 -18.45
C ALA A 65 -0.98 -3.13 -18.14
N SER A 66 -0.75 -3.78 -16.99
CA SER A 66 -1.58 -4.91 -16.54
C SER A 66 -3.00 -4.49 -16.16
N GLU A 67 -3.21 -3.31 -15.59
CA GLU A 67 -4.52 -2.77 -15.25
C GLU A 67 -5.29 -2.35 -16.51
N LEU A 68 -4.62 -1.72 -17.47
CA LEU A 68 -5.19 -1.39 -18.79
C LEU A 68 -5.54 -2.67 -19.56
N ALA A 69 -4.65 -3.67 -19.59
CA ALA A 69 -4.89 -4.95 -20.23
C ALA A 69 -6.00 -5.78 -19.55
N LEU A 70 -6.05 -5.78 -18.21
CA LEU A 70 -7.11 -6.41 -17.44
C LEU A 70 -8.45 -5.75 -17.73
N ASN A 71 -8.56 -4.43 -17.63
CA ASN A 71 -9.81 -3.72 -17.92
C ASN A 71 -10.24 -3.87 -19.39
N ALA A 72 -9.31 -3.88 -20.34
CA ALA A 72 -9.59 -4.20 -21.74
C ALA A 72 -10.11 -5.65 -21.90
N SER A 73 -9.54 -6.64 -21.20
CA SER A 73 -10.03 -8.03 -21.19
C SER A 73 -11.40 -8.16 -20.51
N LEU A 74 -11.72 -7.29 -19.56
CA LEU A 74 -13.02 -7.15 -18.91
C LEU A 74 -14.02 -6.31 -19.75
N GLY A 75 -13.64 -5.87 -20.96
CA GLY A 75 -14.48 -5.09 -21.85
C GLY A 75 -14.74 -3.64 -21.39
N GLN A 76 -13.98 -3.14 -20.41
CA GLN A 76 -14.10 -1.77 -19.90
C GLN A 76 -13.26 -0.80 -20.73
N SER A 77 -13.93 0.15 -21.38
CA SER A 77 -13.29 1.27 -22.05
C SER A 77 -12.87 2.33 -21.02
N ILE A 78 -11.67 2.21 -20.44
CA ILE A 78 -11.08 3.32 -19.67
C ILE A 78 -10.87 4.51 -20.63
N SER A 79 -11.20 5.72 -20.20
CA SER A 79 -10.92 6.96 -20.92
C SER A 79 -9.50 7.51 -20.64
N LEU A 80 -8.58 6.65 -20.18
CA LEU A 80 -7.25 6.98 -19.68
C LEU A 80 -6.26 5.96 -20.23
N SER A 81 -5.08 6.42 -20.60
CA SER A 81 -3.98 5.61 -21.12
C SER A 81 -3.07 5.07 -20.02
N GLU A 82 -2.08 4.25 -20.41
CA GLU A 82 -1.02 3.77 -19.52
C GLU A 82 -0.24 4.93 -18.87
N GLU A 83 -0.03 6.04 -19.59
CA GLU A 83 0.60 7.27 -19.09
C GLU A 83 -0.25 7.94 -18.00
N ASP A 84 -1.54 8.07 -18.21
CA ASP A 84 -2.48 8.67 -17.24
C ASP A 84 -2.62 7.80 -15.97
N LEU A 85 -2.71 6.48 -16.14
CA LEU A 85 -2.73 5.51 -15.03
C LEU A 85 -1.39 5.51 -14.27
N LEU A 86 -0.26 5.64 -14.97
CA LEU A 86 1.06 5.76 -14.36
C LEU A 86 1.15 7.03 -13.50
N VAL A 87 0.61 8.18 -13.95
CA VAL A 87 0.56 9.38 -13.09
C VAL A 87 -0.28 9.13 -11.83
N GLN A 88 -1.44 8.46 -11.93
CA GLN A 88 -2.24 8.15 -10.74
C GLN A 88 -1.51 7.21 -9.76
N LYS A 89 -0.79 6.21 -10.25
CA LYS A 89 0.04 5.32 -9.43
C LYS A 89 1.23 6.05 -8.80
N LEU A 90 1.95 6.87 -9.57
CA LEU A 90 3.03 7.74 -9.06
C LEU A 90 2.53 8.69 -7.97
N LEU A 91 1.32 9.22 -8.13
CA LEU A 91 0.68 10.11 -7.17
C LEU A 91 0.34 9.41 -5.85
N HIS A 92 -0.18 8.18 -5.93
CA HIS A 92 -0.45 7.33 -4.77
C HIS A 92 0.85 6.99 -4.03
N TRP A 93 1.84 6.45 -4.76
CA TRP A 93 3.17 6.14 -4.23
C TRP A 93 3.82 7.36 -3.56
N PHE A 94 3.78 8.52 -4.21
CA PHE A 94 4.42 9.73 -3.69
C PHE A 94 3.80 10.17 -2.35
N LYS A 95 2.47 10.14 -2.21
CA LYS A 95 1.77 10.55 -0.98
C LYS A 95 1.82 9.53 0.15
N TYR A 96 1.67 8.24 -0.16
CA TYR A 96 1.46 7.21 0.86
C TYR A 96 2.72 6.40 1.21
N GLU A 97 3.75 6.42 0.36
CA GLU A 97 4.95 5.58 0.52
C GLU A 97 6.26 6.39 0.51
N PHE A 98 6.38 7.40 -0.35
CA PHE A 98 7.64 8.13 -0.55
C PHE A 98 7.82 9.37 0.35
N PHE A 99 6.86 10.31 0.33
CA PHE A 99 7.05 11.68 0.84
C PHE A 99 6.13 11.99 2.05
N LYS A 100 6.64 12.71 3.06
CA LYS A 100 5.97 12.91 4.36
C LYS A 100 5.66 14.39 4.65
N TRP A 101 4.42 14.68 5.08
CA TRP A 101 3.99 16.05 5.38
C TRP A 101 4.59 16.51 6.72
N THR A 102 5.24 17.68 6.73
CA THR A 102 5.89 18.24 7.92
C THR A 102 5.33 19.61 8.26
N ASP A 103 4.37 19.64 9.19
CA ASP A 103 3.85 20.87 9.79
C ASP A 103 4.82 21.46 10.84
N LYS A 104 5.37 20.58 11.68
CA LYS A 104 6.39 20.86 12.69
C LYS A 104 7.49 19.80 12.59
N ALA A 105 8.74 20.20 12.71
CA ALA A 105 9.85 19.24 12.69
C ALA A 105 9.92 18.44 14.00
N ALA A 106 10.02 17.11 13.88
CA ALA A 106 10.27 16.22 15.01
C ALA A 106 11.67 16.48 15.59
N CYS A 107 11.84 16.31 16.90
CA CYS A 107 13.11 16.58 17.55
C CYS A 107 14.22 15.59 17.12
N ALA A 108 15.32 16.12 16.56
CA ALA A 108 16.45 15.31 16.09
C ALA A 108 17.13 14.46 17.18
N ALA A 109 17.00 14.83 18.46
CA ALA A 109 17.64 14.13 19.58
C ALA A 109 16.78 13.02 20.23
N CYS A 110 15.45 13.04 20.06
CA CYS A 110 14.55 12.10 20.76
C CYS A 110 13.30 11.67 19.97
N GLY A 111 13.12 12.13 18.73
CA GLY A 111 11.96 11.82 17.89
C GLY A 111 10.63 12.44 18.36
N CYS A 112 10.64 13.25 19.42
CA CYS A 112 9.42 13.88 19.94
C CYS A 112 8.83 14.86 18.93
N LEU A 113 7.54 14.69 18.62
CA LEU A 113 6.77 15.46 17.64
C LEU A 113 6.24 16.78 18.21
N ASP A 114 6.13 16.86 19.54
CA ASP A 114 5.71 18.09 20.22
C ASP A 114 6.90 19.05 20.31
N THR A 115 6.96 19.92 19.31
CA THR A 115 7.99 20.94 19.19
C THR A 115 7.36 22.32 18.94
N ILE A 116 7.96 23.34 19.52
CA ILE A 116 7.48 24.73 19.49
C ILE A 116 8.44 25.53 18.61
N LEU A 117 7.93 26.15 17.55
CA LEU A 117 8.69 27.07 16.70
C LEU A 117 9.21 28.22 17.57
N GLN A 118 10.53 28.40 17.63
CA GLN A 118 11.20 29.51 18.32
C GLN A 118 11.38 30.73 17.40
N GLY A 119 11.48 30.49 16.09
CA GLY A 119 11.68 31.52 15.09
C GLY A 119 12.22 30.95 13.78
N THR A 120 12.69 31.86 12.93
CA THR A 120 13.36 31.53 11.66
C THR A 120 14.80 32.04 11.72
N GLU A 121 15.76 31.19 11.36
CA GLU A 121 17.17 31.53 11.25
C GLU A 121 17.65 31.54 9.80
N GLY A 122 18.82 32.17 9.59
CA GLY A 122 19.55 32.06 8.33
C GLY A 122 20.10 30.64 8.11
N PRO A 123 20.13 30.16 6.86
CA PRO A 123 20.73 28.87 6.53
C PRO A 123 22.27 28.90 6.61
N SER A 124 22.83 27.77 7.05
CA SER A 124 24.26 27.47 7.11
C SER A 124 24.88 27.42 5.70
N GLN A 125 26.21 27.28 5.62
CA GLN A 125 26.89 27.17 4.33
C GLN A 125 26.50 25.87 3.58
N GLU A 126 26.27 24.77 4.30
CA GLU A 126 25.80 23.49 3.77
C GLU A 126 24.31 23.56 3.38
N GLU A 127 23.47 24.13 4.24
CA GLU A 127 22.04 24.30 3.95
C GLU A 127 21.83 25.17 2.69
N LYS A 128 22.67 26.19 2.48
CA LYS A 128 22.69 27.03 1.26
C LYS A 128 23.12 26.30 -0.01
N GLN A 129 23.91 25.22 0.08
CA GLN A 129 24.31 24.45 -1.11
C GLN A 129 23.14 23.68 -1.72
N HIS A 130 22.07 23.45 -0.95
CA HIS A 130 20.82 22.80 -1.38
C HIS A 130 19.64 23.80 -1.49
N ASP A 131 19.95 25.06 -1.82
CA ASP A 131 18.97 26.15 -1.99
C ASP A 131 18.00 26.32 -0.79
N ALA A 132 18.46 26.10 0.45
CA ALA A 132 17.64 26.42 1.62
C ALA A 132 17.35 27.92 1.66
N SER A 133 16.06 28.27 1.52
CA SER A 133 15.60 29.66 1.52
C SER A 133 15.60 30.28 2.93
N ARG A 134 15.25 29.48 3.94
CA ARG A 134 15.19 29.83 5.36
C ARG A 134 15.25 28.56 6.22
N VAL A 135 15.51 28.71 7.52
CA VAL A 135 15.49 27.58 8.46
C VAL A 135 14.51 27.85 9.59
N GLU A 136 13.49 27.01 9.71
CA GLU A 136 12.50 27.09 10.79
C GLU A 136 13.07 26.32 12.00
N VAL A 137 13.20 26.97 13.17
CA VAL A 137 13.90 26.40 14.35
C VAL A 137 12.92 26.05 15.44
N TYR A 138 12.89 24.77 15.81
CA TYR A 138 11.92 24.18 16.73
C TYR A 138 12.59 23.74 18.04
N ARG A 139 12.01 24.10 19.19
CA ARG A 139 12.40 23.58 20.51
C ARG A 139 11.52 22.39 20.88
N CYS A 140 12.12 21.26 21.25
CA CYS A 140 11.38 20.13 21.81
C CYS A 140 10.88 20.42 23.22
N THR A 141 9.61 20.13 23.52
CA THR A 141 9.05 20.30 24.86
C THR A 141 9.61 19.28 25.87
N ALA A 142 9.91 18.06 25.42
CA ALA A 142 10.39 16.97 26.28
C ALA A 142 11.88 17.08 26.68
N CYS A 143 12.77 17.50 25.77
CA CYS A 143 14.22 17.54 26.04
C CYS A 143 14.87 18.93 25.87
N SER A 144 14.10 19.97 25.55
CA SER A 144 14.57 21.36 25.32
C SER A 144 15.60 21.57 24.19
N VAL A 145 16.04 20.51 23.50
CA VAL A 145 16.95 20.56 22.35
C VAL A 145 16.30 21.31 21.19
N LEU A 146 17.10 22.11 20.49
CA LEU A 146 16.71 22.81 19.26
C LEU A 146 16.92 21.89 18.05
N THR A 147 15.98 21.90 17.10
CA THR A 147 16.06 21.19 15.83
C THR A 147 15.84 22.18 14.69
N ARG A 148 16.68 22.09 13.65
CA ARG A 148 16.62 22.93 12.45
C ARG A 148 15.75 22.25 11.40
N PHE A 149 14.94 23.04 10.70
CA PHE A 149 14.16 22.58 9.55
C PHE A 149 14.38 23.50 8.34
N PRO A 150 15.40 23.20 7.50
CA PRO A 150 15.70 24.00 6.31
C PRO A 150 14.64 23.83 5.23
N ARG A 151 14.21 24.94 4.64
CA ARG A 151 13.22 25.00 3.55
C ARG A 151 13.96 24.97 2.21
N TYR A 152 14.44 23.77 1.86
CA TYR A 152 15.21 23.46 0.64
C TYR A 152 14.41 23.68 -0.65
N ASN A 153 15.08 24.15 -1.70
CA ASN A 153 14.52 24.21 -3.06
C ASN A 153 15.28 23.33 -4.07
N ASP A 154 16.41 22.74 -3.68
CA ASP A 154 17.08 21.69 -4.45
C ASP A 154 16.22 20.39 -4.41
N PRO A 155 15.64 19.95 -5.55
CA PRO A 155 14.82 18.74 -5.56
C PRO A 155 15.65 17.46 -5.33
N GLY A 156 16.96 17.48 -5.61
CA GLY A 156 17.87 16.37 -5.28
C GLY A 156 17.94 16.13 -3.77
N LYS A 157 18.09 17.20 -2.98
CA LYS A 157 18.01 17.10 -1.51
C LYS A 157 16.63 16.67 -1.01
N LEU A 158 15.55 16.99 -1.72
CA LEU A 158 14.20 16.55 -1.37
C LEU A 158 13.98 15.03 -1.59
N LEU A 159 14.67 14.39 -2.53
CA LEU A 159 14.67 12.92 -2.68
C LEU A 159 15.32 12.21 -1.47
N GLU A 160 16.21 12.90 -0.76
CA GLU A 160 16.88 12.43 0.47
C GLU A 160 16.04 12.73 1.72
N THR A 161 15.60 13.99 1.91
CA THR A 161 14.84 14.39 3.12
C THR A 161 13.41 13.85 3.13
N ARG A 162 12.83 13.66 1.94
CA ARG A 162 11.49 13.12 1.69
C ARG A 162 10.38 13.77 2.51
N CYS A 163 10.52 15.05 2.83
CA CYS A 163 9.56 15.74 3.68
C CYS A 163 9.46 17.24 3.43
N GLY A 164 8.31 17.82 3.78
CA GLY A 164 8.04 19.25 3.63
C GLY A 164 6.56 19.62 3.66
N ARG A 165 6.24 20.81 3.12
CA ARG A 165 4.89 21.31 2.86
C ARG A 165 4.70 21.42 1.33
N CYS A 166 3.58 21.99 0.86
CA CYS A 166 3.23 22.02 -0.58
C CYS A 166 4.37 22.48 -1.51
N GLY A 167 5.16 23.47 -1.09
CA GLY A 167 6.36 23.93 -1.81
C GLY A 167 7.39 22.83 -2.12
N GLU A 168 7.77 22.04 -1.11
CA GLU A 168 8.69 20.92 -1.28
C GLU A 168 8.02 19.75 -2.03
N TRP A 169 6.75 19.46 -1.73
CA TRP A 169 5.98 18.39 -2.36
C TRP A 169 5.87 18.58 -3.87
N ALA A 170 5.42 19.76 -4.34
CA ALA A 170 5.29 20.05 -5.77
C ALA A 170 6.65 20.09 -6.48
N ASN A 171 7.69 20.64 -5.83
CA ASN A 171 9.04 20.71 -6.39
C ASN A 171 9.67 19.31 -6.59
N CYS A 172 9.54 18.42 -5.60
CA CYS A 172 10.04 17.05 -5.72
C CYS A 172 9.19 16.19 -6.65
N PHE A 173 7.86 16.36 -6.65
CA PHE A 173 6.97 15.60 -7.55
C PHE A 173 7.12 16.03 -9.02
N LEU A 174 7.45 17.30 -9.30
CA LEU A 174 7.81 17.74 -10.65
C LEU A 174 9.03 16.97 -11.17
N LEU A 175 10.09 16.85 -10.38
CA LEU A 175 11.26 16.06 -10.77
C LEU A 175 10.90 14.58 -11.02
N VAL A 176 10.04 13.98 -10.20
CA VAL A 176 9.52 12.62 -10.40
C VAL A 176 8.79 12.48 -11.75
N LEU A 177 7.89 13.41 -12.09
CA LEU A 177 7.19 13.39 -13.38
C LEU A 177 8.16 13.55 -14.56
N ARG A 178 9.09 14.52 -14.50
CA ARG A 178 10.08 14.74 -15.58
C ARG A 178 10.99 13.54 -15.76
N ALA A 179 11.48 12.95 -14.68
CA ALA A 179 12.32 11.74 -14.68
C ALA A 179 11.58 10.49 -15.19
N ALA A 180 10.26 10.39 -14.97
CA ALA A 180 9.42 9.34 -15.56
C ALA A 180 9.21 9.50 -17.08
N GLY A 181 9.69 10.61 -17.68
CA GLY A 181 9.53 10.97 -19.09
C GLY A 181 8.30 11.85 -19.39
N ILE A 182 7.52 12.22 -18.37
CA ILE A 182 6.20 12.84 -18.51
C ILE A 182 6.34 14.35 -18.65
N GLU A 183 5.67 14.94 -19.64
CA GLU A 183 5.69 16.40 -19.84
C GLU A 183 4.86 17.10 -18.75
N ALA A 184 5.51 17.94 -17.94
CA ALA A 184 4.92 18.53 -16.74
C ALA A 184 5.25 20.02 -16.56
N ARG A 185 4.39 20.72 -15.81
CA ARG A 185 4.49 22.13 -15.43
C ARG A 185 4.35 22.29 -13.92
N TYR A 186 5.08 23.25 -13.36
CA TYR A 186 4.88 23.72 -11.99
C TYR A 186 3.75 24.76 -11.95
N ILE A 187 2.82 24.65 -11.00
CA ILE A 187 1.69 25.58 -10.90
C ILE A 187 1.83 26.45 -9.66
N LEU A 188 1.79 27.77 -9.87
CA LEU A 188 1.85 28.81 -8.84
C LEU A 188 0.47 29.44 -8.65
N ASP A 189 -0.18 29.16 -7.52
CA ASP A 189 -1.31 29.95 -7.01
C ASP A 189 -0.77 31.00 -6.03
N VAL A 190 -0.94 32.28 -6.38
CA VAL A 190 -0.43 33.39 -5.56
C VAL A 190 -1.10 33.48 -4.18
N THR A 191 -2.19 32.74 -3.96
CA THR A 191 -2.89 32.64 -2.67
C THR A 191 -2.35 31.51 -1.78
N ASP A 192 -1.03 31.32 -1.78
CA ASP A 192 -0.32 30.37 -0.90
C ASP A 192 -0.74 28.91 -1.11
N HIS A 193 -0.63 28.41 -2.35
CA HIS A 193 -0.58 26.98 -2.67
C HIS A 193 0.18 26.72 -3.99
N VAL A 194 0.66 25.49 -4.20
CA VAL A 194 1.38 25.06 -5.41
C VAL A 194 1.14 23.58 -5.69
N TRP A 195 1.12 23.21 -6.97
CA TRP A 195 0.89 21.84 -7.46
C TRP A 195 1.54 21.65 -8.85
N CYS A 196 1.16 20.61 -9.60
CA CYS A 196 1.65 20.38 -10.96
C CYS A 196 0.51 20.17 -11.98
N GLU A 197 0.81 20.39 -13.25
CA GLU A 197 0.01 19.83 -14.35
C GLU A 197 0.90 18.90 -15.17
N TYR A 198 0.33 17.84 -15.74
CA TYR A 198 0.98 17.03 -16.78
C TYR A 198 0.17 17.10 -18.08
N TYR A 199 0.82 16.89 -19.22
CA TYR A 199 0.11 16.80 -20.49
C TYR A 199 -0.24 15.34 -20.77
N SER A 200 -1.54 15.01 -20.79
CA SER A 200 -2.01 13.71 -21.25
C SER A 200 -1.90 13.66 -22.76
N THR A 201 -1.05 12.78 -23.30
CA THR A 201 -0.95 12.59 -24.75
C THR A 201 -2.24 12.00 -25.33
N HIS A 202 -2.92 11.13 -24.58
CA HIS A 202 -4.18 10.49 -24.96
C HIS A 202 -5.36 11.48 -25.00
N LEU A 203 -5.53 12.29 -23.93
CA LEU A 203 -6.59 13.29 -23.87
C LEU A 203 -6.23 14.61 -24.58
N SER A 204 -4.99 14.75 -25.05
CA SER A 204 -4.46 15.92 -25.77
C SER A 204 -4.60 17.26 -25.02
N ARG A 205 -4.68 17.24 -23.68
CA ARG A 205 -4.83 18.41 -22.81
C ARG A 205 -3.96 18.34 -21.57
N TRP A 206 -3.87 19.46 -20.85
CA TRP A 206 -3.28 19.49 -19.52
C TRP A 206 -4.23 18.91 -18.47
N MET A 207 -3.64 18.17 -17.55
CA MET A 207 -4.29 17.41 -16.49
C MET A 207 -3.81 17.95 -15.15
N HIS A 208 -4.74 18.34 -14.29
CA HIS A 208 -4.44 18.79 -12.93
C HIS A 208 -3.86 17.64 -12.08
N VAL A 209 -2.78 17.87 -11.33
CA VAL A 209 -2.28 16.90 -10.35
C VAL A 209 -1.71 17.57 -9.09
N ASP A 210 -2.34 17.34 -7.93
CA ASP A 210 -1.84 17.77 -6.61
C ASP A 210 -1.30 16.56 -5.81
N PRO A 211 0.03 16.48 -5.58
CA PRO A 211 0.62 15.41 -4.77
C PRO A 211 0.30 15.51 -3.29
N CYS A 212 0.04 16.71 -2.75
CA CYS A 212 -0.29 16.92 -1.34
C CYS A 212 -1.61 16.23 -0.98
N GLU A 213 -2.60 16.37 -1.87
CA GLU A 213 -3.92 15.77 -1.69
C GLU A 213 -4.03 14.36 -2.32
N ALA A 214 -3.12 14.00 -3.24
CA ALA A 214 -3.23 12.89 -4.19
C ALA A 214 -4.49 12.98 -5.06
N SER A 215 -4.68 14.15 -5.68
CA SER A 215 -5.84 14.47 -6.49
C SER A 215 -5.45 14.68 -7.96
N CYS A 216 -5.93 13.80 -8.85
CA CYS A 216 -5.78 13.91 -10.29
C CYS A 216 -7.09 14.41 -10.93
N ASP A 217 -6.97 15.31 -11.91
CA ASP A 217 -8.04 15.86 -12.77
C ASP A 217 -9.26 16.49 -12.06
N LYS A 218 -9.05 17.05 -10.87
CA LYS A 218 -10.07 17.77 -10.08
C LYS A 218 -9.69 19.24 -9.84
N PRO A 219 -9.59 20.09 -10.88
CA PRO A 219 -9.12 21.47 -10.72
C PRO A 219 -10.03 22.35 -9.84
N LEU A 220 -11.32 22.04 -9.71
CA LEU A 220 -12.24 22.78 -8.82
C LEU A 220 -12.07 22.45 -7.32
N LEU A 221 -11.13 21.56 -6.96
CA LEU A 221 -10.80 21.22 -5.57
C LEU A 221 -10.57 22.47 -4.70
N TYR A 222 -9.87 23.47 -5.21
CA TYR A 222 -9.50 24.66 -4.45
C TYR A 222 -10.67 25.64 -4.27
N GLU A 223 -11.40 25.99 -5.34
CA GLU A 223 -12.51 26.94 -5.24
C GLU A 223 -13.76 26.34 -4.58
N ALA A 224 -14.08 25.07 -4.87
CA ALA A 224 -15.32 24.45 -4.43
C ALA A 224 -15.15 23.47 -3.25
N GLY A 225 -14.07 22.67 -3.23
CA GLY A 225 -13.77 21.78 -2.10
C GLY A 225 -13.25 22.54 -0.87
N TRP A 226 -12.30 23.47 -1.09
CA TRP A 226 -11.68 24.26 -0.01
C TRP A 226 -12.24 25.69 0.14
N GLY A 227 -13.11 26.15 -0.75
CA GLY A 227 -13.65 27.52 -0.68
C GLY A 227 -12.60 28.64 -0.91
N LYS A 228 -11.42 28.35 -1.47
CA LYS A 228 -10.35 29.33 -1.65
C LYS A 228 -10.78 30.48 -2.57
N LYS A 229 -10.47 31.70 -2.15
CA LYS A 229 -10.74 32.93 -2.90
C LYS A 229 -9.61 33.23 -3.90
N LEU A 230 -9.55 32.43 -4.96
CA LEU A 230 -8.51 32.49 -6.00
C LEU A 230 -8.47 33.85 -6.73
N SER A 231 -7.30 34.20 -7.28
CA SER A 231 -7.06 35.42 -8.07
C SER A 231 -6.17 35.16 -9.30
N TYR A 232 -4.93 34.70 -9.10
CA TYR A 232 -3.97 34.40 -10.16
C TYR A 232 -3.38 33.00 -9.97
N ILE A 233 -3.40 32.19 -11.04
CA ILE A 233 -2.77 30.87 -11.08
C ILE A 233 -1.99 30.75 -12.38
N PHE A 234 -0.67 30.64 -12.28
CA PHE A 234 0.23 30.56 -13.42
C PHE A 234 0.84 29.17 -13.54
N ALA A 235 0.74 28.58 -14.71
CA ALA A 235 1.46 27.36 -15.07
C ALA A 235 2.82 27.73 -15.67
N VAL A 236 3.88 27.06 -15.22
CA VAL A 236 5.27 27.32 -15.57
C VAL A 236 5.89 26.03 -16.12
N GLY A 237 6.39 26.07 -17.35
CA GLY A 237 7.07 24.96 -18.01
C GLY A 237 8.26 25.42 -18.83
N THR A 238 9.06 24.48 -19.34
CA THR A 238 10.25 24.77 -20.18
C THR A 238 9.92 25.59 -21.42
N SER A 239 8.68 25.51 -21.92
CA SER A 239 8.16 26.31 -23.04
C SER A 239 7.60 27.70 -22.67
N GLY A 240 7.62 28.09 -21.39
CA GLY A 240 7.13 29.40 -20.91
C GLY A 240 6.00 29.34 -19.87
N PHE A 241 5.27 30.45 -19.77
CA PHE A 241 4.26 30.74 -18.76
C PHE A 241 2.84 30.83 -19.35
N VAL A 242 1.83 30.34 -18.64
CA VAL A 242 0.40 30.44 -19.02
C VAL A 242 -0.44 30.84 -17.80
N ASP A 243 -1.37 31.78 -17.94
CA ASP A 243 -2.38 32.03 -16.90
C ASP A 243 -3.51 31.01 -17.05
N VAL A 244 -3.53 30.02 -16.15
CA VAL A 244 -4.44 28.87 -16.20
C VAL A 244 -5.62 29.01 -15.23
N ILE A 245 -5.77 30.17 -14.56
CA ILE A 245 -6.82 30.46 -13.56
C ILE A 245 -8.22 29.93 -13.94
N ARG A 246 -8.60 30.03 -15.22
CA ARG A 246 -9.92 29.62 -15.73
C ARG A 246 -10.22 28.13 -15.62
N ARG A 247 -9.19 27.27 -15.60
CA ARG A 247 -9.32 25.82 -15.35
C ARG A 247 -9.82 25.56 -13.92
N TYR A 248 -9.40 26.42 -12.98
CA TYR A 248 -9.53 26.28 -11.52
C TYR A 248 -10.71 27.05 -10.89
N THR A 249 -11.46 27.82 -11.68
CA THR A 249 -12.63 28.59 -11.22
C THR A 249 -13.86 28.30 -12.08
N ARG A 250 -15.04 28.47 -11.48
CA ARG A 250 -16.31 28.74 -12.18
C ARG A 250 -16.90 30.10 -11.78
N LYS A 251 -16.40 30.72 -10.70
CA LYS A 251 -16.76 32.08 -10.24
C LYS A 251 -15.88 33.16 -10.90
N TRP A 252 -15.75 33.13 -12.22
CA TRP A 252 -14.81 34.00 -12.96
C TRP A 252 -14.99 35.50 -12.66
N ASP A 253 -16.23 35.99 -12.57
CA ASP A 253 -16.47 37.41 -12.28
C ASP A 253 -16.00 37.82 -10.87
N GLU A 254 -16.13 36.94 -9.87
CA GLU A 254 -15.54 37.19 -8.55
C GLU A 254 -14.01 37.19 -8.61
N VAL A 255 -13.41 36.20 -9.27
CA VAL A 255 -11.96 36.08 -9.43
C VAL A 255 -11.40 37.35 -10.11
N ARG A 256 -12.10 37.87 -11.11
CA ARG A 256 -11.76 39.11 -11.80
C ARG A 256 -11.78 40.34 -10.88
N THR A 257 -12.65 40.41 -9.87
CA THR A 257 -12.59 41.49 -8.86
C THR A 257 -11.36 41.41 -7.93
N ARG A 258 -10.71 40.25 -7.86
CA ARG A 258 -9.53 39.98 -7.02
C ARG A 258 -8.20 40.05 -7.80
N ARG A 259 -8.22 40.56 -9.03
CA ARG A 259 -7.07 40.65 -9.95
C ARG A 259 -6.66 42.10 -10.15
N ASP A 260 -5.80 42.59 -9.26
CA ASP A 260 -5.36 44.00 -9.13
C ASP A 260 -3.88 44.26 -9.50
N ILE A 261 -3.05 43.23 -9.63
CA ILE A 261 -1.59 43.33 -9.91
C ILE A 261 -1.32 44.01 -11.25
N LEU A 262 -2.06 43.65 -12.29
CA LEU A 262 -1.98 44.20 -13.64
C LEU A 262 -3.35 44.14 -14.32
N PRO A 263 -3.68 45.11 -15.20
CA PRO A 263 -4.79 44.98 -16.14
C PRO A 263 -4.61 43.73 -17.03
N GLU A 264 -5.70 43.02 -17.33
CA GLU A 264 -5.68 41.77 -18.10
C GLU A 264 -4.92 41.87 -19.44
N THR A 265 -5.07 43.00 -20.14
CA THR A 265 -4.36 43.27 -21.41
C THR A 265 -2.86 43.48 -21.22
N GLU A 266 -2.44 44.11 -20.13
CA GLU A 266 -1.01 44.24 -19.78
C GLU A 266 -0.42 42.89 -19.36
N LEU A 267 -1.16 42.09 -18.59
CA LEU A 267 -0.74 40.75 -18.17
C LEU A 267 -0.54 39.80 -19.36
N VAL A 268 -1.50 39.76 -20.30
CA VAL A 268 -1.38 38.96 -21.53
C VAL A 268 -0.16 39.38 -22.35
N ASN A 269 0.05 40.68 -22.54
CA ASN A 269 1.21 41.21 -23.26
C ASN A 269 2.54 40.91 -22.53
N PHE A 270 2.56 40.96 -21.20
CA PHE A 270 3.71 40.66 -20.35
C PHE A 270 4.10 39.17 -20.44
N LEU A 271 3.15 38.25 -20.31
CA LEU A 271 3.37 36.81 -20.47
C LEU A 271 3.79 36.47 -21.91
N HIS A 272 3.16 37.09 -22.92
CA HIS A 272 3.58 36.93 -24.32
C HIS A 272 5.02 37.39 -24.53
N GLY A 273 5.44 38.52 -23.96
CA GLY A 273 6.80 39.04 -24.02
C GLY A 273 7.84 38.24 -23.21
N LEU A 274 7.41 37.44 -22.24
CA LEU A 274 8.24 36.42 -21.58
C LEU A 274 8.40 35.19 -22.49
N ASN A 275 7.28 34.63 -22.98
CA ASN A 275 7.26 33.43 -23.81
C ASN A 275 8.00 33.63 -25.14
N ALA A 276 7.87 34.80 -25.78
CA ALA A 276 8.59 35.14 -26.99
C ALA A 276 10.12 35.15 -26.79
N ARG A 277 10.61 35.54 -25.61
CA ARG A 277 12.05 35.47 -25.27
C ARG A 277 12.51 34.03 -25.06
N ILE A 278 11.79 33.25 -24.25
CA ILE A 278 12.10 31.84 -23.97
C ILE A 278 12.13 31.01 -25.27
N ARG A 279 11.13 31.22 -26.13
CA ARG A 279 10.96 30.44 -27.37
C ARG A 279 11.83 30.95 -28.53
N SER A 280 12.52 32.08 -28.40
CA SER A 280 13.27 32.72 -29.49
C SER A 280 14.36 31.86 -30.15
N GLY A 281 14.93 30.90 -29.41
CA GLY A 281 15.95 29.97 -29.92
C GLY A 281 15.42 28.62 -30.40
N LEU A 282 14.10 28.38 -30.39
CA LEU A 282 13.54 27.06 -30.70
C LEU A 282 13.37 26.83 -32.22
N PRO A 283 13.59 25.60 -32.73
CA PRO A 283 13.28 25.23 -34.10
C PRO A 283 11.82 25.48 -34.50
N GLN A 284 11.58 25.92 -35.74
CA GLN A 284 10.25 26.27 -36.25
C GLN A 284 9.22 25.15 -36.11
N GLU A 285 9.62 23.89 -36.23
CA GLU A 285 8.72 22.74 -36.03
C GLU A 285 8.18 22.66 -34.59
N ILE A 286 9.04 22.93 -33.60
CA ILE A 286 8.67 22.98 -32.19
C ILE A 286 7.80 24.21 -31.92
N LEU A 287 8.13 25.37 -32.52
CA LEU A 287 7.29 26.56 -32.44
C LEU A 287 5.87 26.32 -32.97
N ASN A 288 5.74 25.65 -34.12
CA ASN A 288 4.43 25.30 -34.69
C ASN A 288 3.64 24.35 -33.77
N LYS A 289 4.30 23.32 -33.20
CA LYS A 289 3.69 22.39 -32.23
C LYS A 289 3.21 23.10 -30.96
N LEU A 290 4.02 24.03 -30.43
CA LEU A 290 3.65 24.85 -29.27
C LEU A 290 2.49 25.80 -29.59
N GLN A 291 2.46 26.43 -30.77
CA GLN A 291 1.35 27.31 -31.17
C GLN A 291 0.01 26.58 -31.25
N VAL A 292 -0.02 25.34 -31.76
CA VAL A 292 -1.23 24.52 -31.81
C VAL A 292 -1.71 24.15 -30.39
N ARG A 293 -0.78 23.75 -29.51
CA ARG A 293 -1.10 23.45 -28.09
C ARG A 293 -1.58 24.68 -27.32
N ASP A 294 -0.89 25.81 -27.43
CA ASP A 294 -1.30 27.08 -26.79
C ASP A 294 -2.72 27.49 -27.22
N LEU A 295 -3.08 27.31 -28.50
CA LEU A 295 -4.41 27.64 -29.01
C LEU A 295 -5.48 26.68 -28.50
N ALA A 296 -5.19 25.38 -28.42
CA ALA A 296 -6.09 24.39 -27.83
C ALA A 296 -6.34 24.68 -26.34
N GLU A 297 -5.29 24.96 -25.57
CA GLU A 297 -5.38 25.34 -24.16
C GLU A 297 -6.14 26.67 -23.95
N GLN A 298 -5.97 27.66 -24.84
CA GLN A 298 -6.77 28.90 -24.77
C GLN A 298 -8.27 28.65 -25.00
N LEU A 299 -8.63 27.73 -25.90
CA LEU A 299 -10.02 27.35 -26.13
C LEU A 299 -10.62 26.59 -24.92
N GLU A 300 -9.87 25.64 -24.36
CA GLU A 300 -10.22 24.90 -23.14
C GLU A 300 -10.47 25.87 -21.95
N LEU A 301 -9.55 26.81 -21.72
CA LEU A 301 -9.65 27.79 -20.64
C LEU A 301 -10.85 28.74 -20.81
N LEU A 302 -11.20 29.11 -22.05
CA LEU A 302 -12.41 29.89 -22.32
C LEU A 302 -13.68 29.06 -22.06
N GLN A 303 -13.73 27.81 -22.51
CA GLN A 303 -14.86 26.89 -22.28
C GLN A 303 -15.11 26.66 -20.78
N CYS A 304 -14.05 26.39 -20.01
CA CYS A 304 -14.11 26.23 -18.55
C CYS A 304 -14.77 27.41 -17.81
N SER A 305 -14.76 28.62 -18.38
CA SER A 305 -15.41 29.80 -17.77
C SER A 305 -16.90 29.93 -18.10
N THR A 306 -17.44 29.07 -18.96
CA THR A 306 -18.82 29.12 -19.46
C THR A 306 -19.63 27.85 -19.16
N GLU A 307 -18.95 26.73 -18.90
CA GLU A 307 -19.58 25.47 -18.54
C GLU A 307 -20.10 25.49 -17.10
N ALA A 308 -21.37 25.13 -16.92
CA ALA A 308 -21.91 24.85 -15.61
C ALA A 308 -21.19 23.62 -15.01
N PRO A 309 -20.67 23.69 -13.77
CA PRO A 309 -19.99 22.55 -13.16
C PRO A 309 -20.98 21.41 -12.89
N ASP A 310 -20.52 20.17 -13.06
CA ASP A 310 -21.29 19.00 -12.65
C ASP A 310 -21.47 18.98 -11.12
N ALA A 311 -22.74 19.08 -10.70
CA ALA A 311 -23.11 19.06 -9.30
C ALA A 311 -22.76 17.73 -8.59
N ALA A 312 -22.70 16.61 -9.32
CA ALA A 312 -22.28 15.33 -8.75
C ALA A 312 -20.77 15.32 -8.47
N ALA A 313 -19.94 15.72 -9.45
CA ALA A 313 -18.51 15.89 -9.25
C ALA A 313 -18.17 16.91 -8.15
N LEU A 314 -18.89 18.04 -8.07
CA LEU A 314 -18.71 19.03 -7.00
C LEU A 314 -19.01 18.44 -5.60
N ALA A 315 -20.09 17.67 -5.46
CA ALA A 315 -20.46 17.05 -4.18
C ALA A 315 -19.46 15.98 -3.69
N GLN A 316 -18.54 15.54 -4.56
CA GLN A 316 -17.47 14.59 -4.25
C GLN A 316 -16.11 15.27 -3.97
N LEU A 317 -16.02 16.61 -3.98
CA LEU A 317 -14.78 17.33 -3.68
C LEU A 317 -14.56 17.43 -2.15
N PRO A 318 -13.46 16.90 -1.61
CA PRO A 318 -13.18 17.02 -0.18
C PRO A 318 -12.67 18.43 0.18
N GLY A 319 -12.94 18.84 1.42
CA GLY A 319 -12.16 19.89 2.08
C GLY A 319 -10.69 19.46 2.25
N ARG A 320 -9.80 20.43 2.48
CA ARG A 320 -8.35 20.21 2.50
C ARG A 320 -7.94 19.16 3.53
N THR A 321 -7.14 18.16 3.12
CA THR A 321 -6.63 17.14 4.05
C THR A 321 -5.30 17.57 4.70
N THR A 322 -4.46 18.33 3.99
CA THR A 322 -3.14 18.76 4.49
C THR A 322 -3.16 19.97 5.43
N GLY A 323 -2.22 19.99 6.40
CA GLY A 323 -2.07 21.07 7.38
C GLY A 323 -2.90 20.92 8.66
N ALA A 324 -2.50 21.65 9.71
CA ALA A 324 -3.14 21.63 11.02
C ALA A 324 -4.64 21.99 10.93
N LEU A 325 -5.48 21.33 11.74
CA LEU A 325 -6.94 21.53 11.70
C LEU A 325 -7.35 22.98 12.00
N GLU A 326 -6.74 23.58 13.04
CA GLU A 326 -6.97 24.98 13.42
C GLU A 326 -6.62 25.96 12.30
N TRP A 327 -5.54 25.67 11.55
CA TRP A 327 -5.08 26.47 10.41
C TRP A 327 -6.04 26.36 9.22
N ARG A 328 -6.52 25.14 8.92
CA ARG A 328 -7.55 24.91 7.89
C ARG A 328 -8.86 25.59 8.24
N GLN A 329 -9.33 25.45 9.49
CA GLN A 329 -10.53 26.13 10.00
C GLN A 329 -10.39 27.65 9.94
N GLY A 330 -9.24 28.21 10.35
CA GLY A 330 -8.97 29.64 10.28
C GLY A 330 -8.93 30.22 8.86
N ARG A 331 -8.68 29.38 7.84
CA ARG A 331 -8.75 29.75 6.41
C ARG A 331 -10.10 29.41 5.76
N GLY A 332 -10.99 28.69 6.44
CA GLY A 332 -12.23 28.15 5.87
C GLY A 332 -12.05 26.92 4.98
N GLU A 333 -10.84 26.36 4.89
CA GLU A 333 -10.46 25.31 3.92
C GLU A 333 -10.97 23.90 4.29
N THR A 334 -11.97 23.79 5.18
CA THR A 334 -12.55 22.51 5.64
C THR A 334 -13.74 22.01 4.81
N GLY A 335 -14.31 22.84 3.93
CA GLY A 335 -15.54 22.56 3.19
C GLY A 335 -16.83 22.84 3.99
N ASP A 336 -17.94 22.98 3.28
CA ASP A 336 -19.25 23.47 3.79
C ASP A 336 -20.07 22.45 4.61
N VAL A 337 -19.43 21.45 5.23
CA VAL A 337 -20.13 20.42 6.02
C VAL A 337 -20.38 20.90 7.45
N ALA A 338 -21.64 21.21 7.76
CA ALA A 338 -22.07 21.61 9.10
C ALA A 338 -21.82 20.52 10.15
N GLN A 339 -21.43 20.93 11.36
CA GLN A 339 -21.27 20.02 12.50
C GLN A 339 -22.62 19.61 13.07
N ASP A 340 -23.15 18.44 12.69
CA ASP A 340 -23.69 17.50 13.68
C ASP A 340 -23.86 16.06 13.17
N GLY A 341 -23.35 15.09 13.94
CA GLY A 341 -23.84 13.70 14.05
C GLY A 341 -23.93 12.74 12.84
N GLN A 342 -23.88 13.19 11.58
CA GLN A 342 -24.19 12.35 10.41
C GLN A 342 -23.19 12.48 9.26
N ALA A 343 -22.71 11.34 8.76
CA ALA A 343 -21.92 11.24 7.54
C ALA A 343 -22.82 10.81 6.36
N PRO A 344 -22.83 11.55 5.24
CA PRO A 344 -23.46 11.10 4.00
C PRO A 344 -22.45 10.80 2.87
N ALA A 345 -22.80 9.80 2.04
CA ALA A 345 -22.38 9.66 0.64
C ALA A 345 -20.88 9.49 0.31
N SER A 346 -20.23 8.49 0.92
CA SER A 346 -19.08 7.83 0.27
C SER A 346 -19.53 7.17 -1.06
N SER A 347 -19.33 7.87 -2.18
CA SER A 347 -19.69 7.40 -3.54
C SER A 347 -18.46 7.02 -4.35
N SER A 348 -17.68 6.05 -3.83
CA SER A 348 -16.50 5.48 -4.50
C SER A 348 -16.87 4.58 -5.67
N SER A 349 -16.95 5.15 -6.87
CA SER A 349 -17.20 4.39 -8.13
C SER A 349 -15.94 3.70 -8.68
N SER A 350 -15.27 2.87 -7.87
CA SER A 350 -14.19 1.97 -8.31
C SER A 350 -13.79 0.94 -7.24
N THR A 351 -14.52 -0.18 -7.14
CA THR A 351 -14.07 -1.37 -6.40
C THR A 351 -13.17 -2.25 -7.27
N SER A 352 -11.99 -1.70 -7.62
CA SER A 352 -10.89 -2.40 -8.28
C SER A 352 -10.33 -3.53 -7.40
N TYR A 353 -9.51 -4.41 -8.00
CA TYR A 353 -8.90 -5.54 -7.30
C TYR A 353 -7.44 -5.21 -6.91
N THR A 354 -7.12 -5.29 -5.63
CA THR A 354 -5.78 -5.04 -5.08
C THR A 354 -5.03 -6.36 -4.90
N ALA A 355 -3.85 -6.52 -5.48
CA ALA A 355 -3.06 -7.76 -5.37
C ALA A 355 -2.67 -8.08 -3.90
N VAL A 356 -2.90 -9.32 -3.45
CA VAL A 356 -2.63 -9.72 -2.06
C VAL A 356 -1.18 -10.12 -1.87
N ARG A 357 -0.53 -9.46 -0.92
CA ARG A 357 0.85 -9.73 -0.47
C ARG A 357 0.87 -9.99 1.04
N ASP A 358 1.81 -10.81 1.51
CA ASP A 358 2.06 -10.99 2.94
C ASP A 358 2.78 -9.76 3.52
N ALA A 359 2.45 -9.38 4.76
CA ALA A 359 3.04 -8.22 5.42
C ALA A 359 4.52 -8.48 5.81
N ALA A 360 5.41 -7.54 5.45
CA ALA A 360 6.80 -7.57 5.91
C ALA A 360 6.89 -7.48 7.45
N GLY A 361 7.87 -8.15 8.05
CA GLY A 361 7.96 -8.29 9.51
C GLY A 361 6.99 -9.33 10.12
N LEU A 362 6.42 -10.19 9.27
CA LEU A 362 5.72 -11.46 9.57
C LEU A 362 5.77 -11.90 11.04
N LEU A 363 4.68 -11.61 11.77
CA LEU A 363 4.45 -12.27 13.04
C LEU A 363 4.15 -13.77 12.81
N LEU A 364 3.38 -14.14 11.77
CA LEU A 364 3.19 -15.55 11.43
C LEU A 364 4.53 -16.19 11.00
N ASN A 365 4.98 -17.16 11.79
CA ASN A 365 6.26 -17.82 11.64
C ASN A 365 6.44 -18.42 10.22
N PRO A 366 7.59 -18.20 9.54
CA PRO A 366 7.85 -18.62 8.16
C PRO A 366 7.48 -20.07 7.80
N ALA A 367 7.58 -21.00 8.76
CA ALA A 367 7.07 -22.36 8.60
C ALA A 367 5.62 -22.38 8.09
N PHE A 368 4.70 -21.70 8.79
CA PHE A 368 3.26 -21.70 8.50
C PHE A 368 2.90 -20.97 7.20
N LEU A 369 3.85 -20.21 6.64
CA LEU A 369 3.70 -19.54 5.37
C LEU A 369 3.88 -20.51 4.20
N GLY A 370 4.71 -21.54 4.35
CA GLY A 370 4.93 -22.59 3.36
C GLY A 370 3.83 -23.65 3.26
N PHE A 371 2.98 -23.81 4.29
CA PHE A 371 1.96 -24.86 4.33
C PHE A 371 0.60 -24.40 3.82
N GLY A 372 0.47 -24.37 2.48
CA GLY A 372 -0.82 -24.36 1.79
C GLY A 372 -1.70 -23.13 1.96
N ARG A 373 -1.24 -22.07 2.64
CA ARG A 373 -1.98 -20.80 2.64
C ARG A 373 -2.07 -20.27 1.21
N ILE A 374 -3.28 -19.93 0.77
CA ILE A 374 -3.59 -19.33 -0.53
C ILE A 374 -2.91 -17.96 -0.61
N ARG A 375 -2.21 -17.72 -1.73
CA ARG A 375 -1.28 -16.61 -1.96
C ARG A 375 -1.41 -16.13 -3.40
N GLY A 376 -1.05 -14.88 -3.67
CA GLY A 376 -0.97 -14.37 -5.05
C GLY A 376 -2.30 -14.22 -5.78
N GLY A 377 -3.41 -14.14 -5.04
CA GLY A 377 -4.67 -13.61 -5.57
C GLY A 377 -4.74 -12.08 -5.50
N ALA A 378 -5.92 -11.52 -5.78
CA ALA A 378 -6.24 -10.10 -5.57
C ALA A 378 -7.57 -9.97 -4.80
N CYS A 379 -7.64 -9.01 -3.88
CA CYS A 379 -8.79 -8.81 -3.00
C CYS A 379 -9.50 -7.48 -3.24
N ARG A 380 -10.73 -7.38 -2.73
CA ARG A 380 -11.51 -6.14 -2.61
C ARG A 380 -12.58 -6.29 -1.53
N ALA A 381 -13.23 -5.21 -1.13
CA ALA A 381 -14.28 -5.22 -0.09
C ALA A 381 -15.55 -4.47 -0.53
N SER A 382 -16.61 -4.63 0.27
CA SER A 382 -17.80 -3.76 0.29
C SER A 382 -17.49 -2.29 0.53
N GLY A 383 -16.47 -2.04 1.35
CA GLY A 383 -15.99 -0.74 1.79
C GLY A 383 -14.72 -0.92 2.60
N GLU A 384 -13.94 0.15 2.75
CA GLU A 384 -12.67 0.11 3.48
C GLU A 384 -12.27 1.48 4.02
N ASN A 385 -11.64 1.48 5.20
CA ASN A 385 -10.96 2.65 5.76
C ASN A 385 -9.48 2.68 5.30
N ALA A 386 -9.31 2.84 3.99
CA ALA A 386 -8.01 2.88 3.32
C ALA A 386 -7.17 4.14 3.71
N PRO A 387 -5.83 4.08 3.64
CA PRO A 387 -4.99 2.93 3.27
C PRO A 387 -4.65 2.00 4.47
N GLY A 388 -4.82 2.49 5.70
CA GLY A 388 -4.37 1.79 6.91
C GLY A 388 -5.19 0.54 7.24
N GLU A 389 -6.48 0.54 6.94
CA GLU A 389 -7.43 -0.51 7.32
C GLU A 389 -8.17 -1.08 6.07
N ALA A 390 -7.45 -1.13 4.94
CA ALA A 390 -7.90 -1.59 3.62
C ALA A 390 -8.20 -3.10 3.53
N ALA A 391 -8.92 -3.54 2.50
CA ALA A 391 -9.27 -4.95 2.23
C ALA A 391 -8.05 -5.89 2.22
N LEU A 392 -6.92 -5.41 1.71
CA LEU A 392 -5.62 -6.11 1.72
C LEU A 392 -5.22 -6.60 3.11
N ARG A 393 -5.52 -5.80 4.15
CA ARG A 393 -5.13 -6.04 5.53
C ARG A 393 -5.82 -7.26 6.14
N ALA A 394 -6.97 -7.65 5.61
CA ALA A 394 -7.58 -8.93 5.99
C ALA A 394 -6.71 -10.12 5.57
N PHE A 395 -6.04 -10.05 4.41
CA PHE A 395 -5.39 -11.22 3.82
C PHE A 395 -3.86 -11.23 3.97
N ASP A 396 -3.25 -10.23 4.63
CA ASP A 396 -1.79 -10.02 4.66
C ASP A 396 -0.99 -10.91 5.64
N ALA A 397 -1.61 -11.89 6.31
CA ALA A 397 -0.99 -12.78 7.30
C ALA A 397 -0.36 -12.08 8.53
N SER A 398 -0.70 -10.82 8.81
CA SER A 398 -0.32 -10.13 10.04
C SER A 398 -1.46 -10.09 11.04
N VAL A 399 -1.10 -9.97 12.33
CA VAL A 399 -2.04 -9.66 13.43
C VAL A 399 -1.81 -8.25 13.99
N ALA A 400 -0.95 -7.45 13.35
CA ALA A 400 -0.73 -6.04 13.70
C ALA A 400 -1.54 -5.08 12.82
N THR A 401 -2.04 -5.56 11.68
CA THR A 401 -2.95 -4.89 10.74
C THR A 401 -4.38 -5.37 10.95
N LYS A 402 -5.34 -4.75 10.25
CA LYS A 402 -6.75 -5.17 10.17
C LYS A 402 -7.45 -4.55 8.96
N TRP A 403 -8.52 -5.17 8.48
CA TRP A 403 -9.52 -4.48 7.67
C TRP A 403 -10.58 -3.84 8.58
N LEU A 404 -11.11 -2.68 8.18
CA LEU A 404 -12.26 -2.03 8.80
C LEU A 404 -13.20 -1.47 7.73
N ASP A 405 -14.51 -1.73 7.89
CA ASP A 405 -15.58 -1.20 7.04
C ASP A 405 -16.70 -0.58 7.88
N PHE A 406 -17.00 0.70 7.63
CA PHE A 406 -18.08 1.44 8.30
C PHE A 406 -19.48 1.04 7.81
N GLY A 407 -19.62 0.37 6.65
CA GLY A 407 -20.91 -0.11 6.14
C GLY A 407 -21.53 -1.29 6.91
N GLY A 408 -20.76 -1.96 7.78
CA GLY A 408 -21.15 -3.25 8.36
C GLY A 408 -21.60 -3.27 9.81
N GLY A 409 -21.41 -2.18 10.57
CA GLY A 409 -21.47 -2.26 12.04
C GLY A 409 -22.86 -2.54 12.63
N GLY A 410 -23.88 -1.87 12.09
CA GLY A 410 -25.20 -1.76 12.71
C GLY A 410 -26.16 -2.91 12.41
N LEU A 411 -27.40 -2.76 12.90
CA LEU A 411 -28.51 -3.73 12.80
C LEU A 411 -28.86 -4.26 11.38
N ASN A 412 -28.37 -3.62 10.31
CA ASN A 412 -28.60 -4.00 8.91
C ASN A 412 -27.29 -4.06 8.08
N GLY A 413 -26.14 -4.32 8.72
CA GLY A 413 -24.83 -4.32 8.06
C GLY A 413 -24.70 -5.34 6.91
N SER A 414 -23.95 -4.97 5.87
CA SER A 414 -23.83 -5.75 4.61
C SER A 414 -22.41 -6.10 4.18
N SER A 415 -21.41 -5.90 5.06
CA SER A 415 -19.99 -5.97 4.70
C SER A 415 -19.47 -7.34 4.28
N TRP A 416 -18.57 -7.32 3.31
CA TRP A 416 -17.93 -8.50 2.74
C TRP A 416 -16.48 -8.23 2.27
N LEU A 417 -15.69 -9.29 2.22
CA LEU A 417 -14.35 -9.35 1.61
C LEU A 417 -14.33 -10.41 0.51
N GLU A 418 -13.82 -10.06 -0.68
CA GLU A 418 -13.58 -10.99 -1.78
C GLU A 418 -12.08 -11.22 -1.99
N TYR A 419 -11.71 -12.46 -2.34
CA TYR A 419 -10.36 -12.89 -2.74
C TYR A 419 -10.48 -13.68 -4.04
N ARG A 420 -9.93 -13.14 -5.13
CA ARG A 420 -9.90 -13.74 -6.47
C ARG A 420 -8.53 -14.33 -6.77
N MET A 421 -8.49 -15.52 -7.35
CA MET A 421 -7.26 -16.12 -7.86
C MET A 421 -6.85 -15.43 -9.18
N LEU A 422 -5.55 -15.34 -9.47
CA LEU A 422 -5.05 -14.78 -10.73
C LEU A 422 -4.87 -15.87 -11.81
N ASN A 423 -4.73 -15.45 -13.07
CA ASN A 423 -4.37 -16.30 -14.21
C ASN A 423 -5.27 -17.56 -14.38
N ASP A 424 -6.58 -17.39 -14.19
CA ASP A 424 -7.61 -18.45 -14.23
C ASP A 424 -7.34 -19.67 -13.32
N SER A 425 -6.47 -19.51 -12.32
CA SER A 425 -6.17 -20.56 -11.35
C SER A 425 -7.32 -20.78 -10.36
N THR A 426 -7.32 -21.94 -9.69
CA THR A 426 -8.34 -22.33 -8.71
C THR A 426 -7.68 -22.85 -7.44
N ALA A 427 -8.37 -22.69 -6.31
CA ALA A 427 -7.99 -23.27 -5.03
C ALA A 427 -9.19 -23.99 -4.40
N THR A 428 -8.91 -25.04 -3.63
CA THR A 428 -9.91 -25.86 -2.94
C THR A 428 -9.73 -25.67 -1.44
N LEU A 429 -10.60 -24.85 -0.83
CA LEU A 429 -10.45 -24.45 0.56
C LEU A 429 -10.68 -25.63 1.53
N ALA A 430 -9.68 -25.90 2.38
CA ALA A 430 -9.73 -26.94 3.42
C ALA A 430 -9.91 -26.36 4.84
N ALA A 431 -9.40 -25.16 5.09
CA ALA A 431 -9.50 -24.48 6.38
C ALA A 431 -9.34 -22.95 6.23
N TYR A 432 -9.73 -22.20 7.27
CA TYR A 432 -9.43 -20.78 7.39
C TYR A 432 -9.19 -20.34 8.85
N ASP A 433 -8.42 -19.28 9.05
CA ASP A 433 -8.29 -18.60 10.35
C ASP A 433 -9.00 -17.24 10.30
N ILE A 434 -9.63 -16.83 11.40
CA ILE A 434 -10.02 -15.43 11.67
C ILE A 434 -9.35 -14.95 12.95
N VAL A 435 -8.86 -13.70 12.95
CA VAL A 435 -8.22 -13.07 14.12
C VAL A 435 -8.96 -11.78 14.51
N SER A 436 -9.30 -11.61 15.79
CA SER A 436 -9.93 -10.39 16.30
C SER A 436 -9.02 -9.16 16.21
N ALA A 437 -9.62 -8.00 15.89
CA ALA A 437 -8.93 -6.74 15.64
C ALA A 437 -8.42 -6.05 16.93
N ASN A 438 -7.97 -4.79 16.82
CA ASN A 438 -7.32 -4.05 17.91
C ASN A 438 -8.18 -2.96 18.59
N ASP A 439 -9.19 -2.39 17.90
CA ASP A 439 -9.95 -1.22 18.39
C ASP A 439 -11.04 -1.62 19.41
N SER A 440 -12.32 -1.72 19.03
CA SER A 440 -13.42 -2.06 19.97
C SER A 440 -13.98 -3.49 19.76
N PRO A 441 -14.25 -4.30 20.82
CA PRO A 441 -14.72 -5.69 20.69
C PRO A 441 -16.14 -5.85 20.12
N GLU A 442 -17.03 -4.87 20.31
CA GLU A 442 -18.43 -4.90 19.83
C GLU A 442 -18.52 -5.01 18.30
N ARG A 443 -17.45 -4.58 17.60
CA ARG A 443 -17.27 -4.58 16.15
C ARG A 443 -16.65 -5.87 15.60
N ASP A 444 -16.16 -6.76 16.46
CA ASP A 444 -15.65 -8.07 16.05
C ASP A 444 -16.83 -8.89 15.45
N PRO A 445 -16.66 -9.64 14.34
CA PRO A 445 -17.71 -10.45 13.77
C PRO A 445 -18.06 -11.64 14.67
N CYS A 446 -19.35 -11.98 14.79
CA CYS A 446 -19.82 -13.14 15.59
C CYS A 446 -20.64 -14.16 14.78
N SER A 447 -21.24 -13.76 13.65
CA SER A 447 -21.86 -14.69 12.70
C SER A 447 -21.49 -14.29 11.26
N TRP A 448 -21.18 -15.28 10.42
CA TRP A 448 -20.75 -15.07 9.02
C TRP A 448 -21.02 -16.29 8.15
N VAL A 449 -20.99 -16.06 6.84
CA VAL A 449 -20.99 -17.08 5.79
C VAL A 449 -19.70 -16.96 4.98
N LEU A 450 -19.09 -18.11 4.68
CA LEU A 450 -17.96 -18.23 3.76
C LEU A 450 -18.43 -19.01 2.52
N GLU A 451 -18.27 -18.38 1.37
CA GLU A 451 -18.86 -18.80 0.09
C GLU A 451 -17.83 -18.70 -1.04
N GLY A 452 -17.94 -19.55 -2.05
CA GLY A 452 -16.97 -19.66 -3.16
C GLY A 452 -17.62 -19.62 -4.54
N LEU A 453 -16.94 -19.05 -5.52
CA LEU A 453 -17.32 -19.07 -6.93
C LEU A 453 -16.64 -20.27 -7.61
N SER A 454 -17.40 -21.35 -7.82
CA SER A 454 -16.88 -22.60 -8.39
C SER A 454 -16.49 -22.43 -9.86
N ALA A 455 -15.33 -22.98 -10.25
CA ALA A 455 -14.82 -22.88 -11.61
C ALA A 455 -15.71 -23.61 -12.64
N ALA A 456 -16.50 -24.59 -12.20
CA ALA A 456 -17.50 -25.26 -13.04
C ALA A 456 -18.75 -24.40 -13.33
N VAL A 457 -18.91 -23.25 -12.65
CA VAL A 457 -20.13 -22.43 -12.66
C VAL A 457 -19.87 -21.08 -13.37
N MET A 458 -19.28 -21.14 -14.57
CA MET A 458 -19.49 -20.11 -15.60
C MET A 458 -20.83 -20.28 -16.34
N ASN A 459 -21.66 -21.25 -15.93
CA ASN A 459 -23.04 -21.41 -16.39
C ASN A 459 -24.02 -21.19 -15.22
N PRO A 460 -24.90 -20.17 -15.24
CA PRO A 460 -25.66 -19.72 -14.07
C PRO A 460 -26.92 -20.56 -13.76
N ALA A 461 -26.91 -21.87 -14.05
CA ALA A 461 -28.12 -22.70 -14.13
C ALA A 461 -28.21 -23.86 -13.11
N THR A 462 -27.15 -24.19 -12.38
CA THR A 462 -27.05 -25.48 -11.64
C THR A 462 -26.90 -25.38 -10.11
N THR A 463 -26.86 -24.18 -9.54
CA THR A 463 -26.94 -23.98 -8.07
C THR A 463 -27.92 -22.86 -7.75
N MET A 464 -29.14 -23.25 -7.33
CA MET A 464 -30.14 -22.32 -6.81
C MET A 464 -29.76 -21.85 -5.40
N PRO A 465 -29.93 -20.56 -5.07
CA PRO A 465 -29.83 -20.05 -3.69
C PRO A 465 -30.64 -20.87 -2.70
N THR A 466 -30.05 -21.12 -1.52
CA THR A 466 -30.75 -21.76 -0.40
C THR A 466 -31.38 -20.74 0.56
N THR A 467 -30.98 -19.46 0.45
CA THR A 467 -31.55 -18.35 1.22
C THR A 467 -31.82 -17.11 0.35
N PRO A 468 -32.70 -16.17 0.76
CA PRO A 468 -33.11 -15.05 -0.09
C PRO A 468 -32.03 -13.98 -0.42
N ASN A 469 -30.85 -14.05 0.20
CA ASN A 469 -29.78 -13.04 0.12
C ASN A 469 -28.48 -13.58 -0.52
N GLU A 470 -28.57 -14.65 -1.33
CA GLU A 470 -27.44 -15.25 -2.06
C GLU A 470 -27.43 -14.76 -3.54
N PRO A 471 -26.39 -14.07 -4.01
CA PRO A 471 -26.24 -13.73 -5.43
C PRO A 471 -25.79 -14.97 -6.25
N PRO A 472 -26.22 -15.09 -7.52
CA PRO A 472 -26.04 -16.32 -8.30
C PRO A 472 -24.58 -16.70 -8.56
N GLY A 473 -24.31 -18.00 -8.65
CA GLY A 473 -23.00 -18.59 -8.94
C GLY A 473 -22.14 -18.93 -7.72
N TRP A 474 -22.46 -18.37 -6.55
CA TRP A 474 -21.76 -18.66 -5.30
C TRP A 474 -22.31 -19.93 -4.64
N ILE A 475 -21.41 -20.72 -4.04
CA ILE A 475 -21.73 -21.92 -3.25
C ILE A 475 -21.31 -21.74 -1.79
N LEU A 476 -22.17 -22.19 -0.87
CA LEU A 476 -21.90 -22.18 0.57
C LEU A 476 -20.80 -23.18 0.94
N LEU A 477 -19.69 -22.68 1.47
CA LEU A 477 -18.57 -23.51 1.95
C LEU A 477 -18.68 -23.75 3.46
N ASP A 478 -18.84 -22.68 4.26
CA ASP A 478 -18.98 -22.76 5.72
C ASP A 478 -19.91 -21.66 6.28
N GLN A 479 -20.49 -21.88 7.45
CA GLN A 479 -21.31 -20.93 8.19
C GLN A 479 -21.08 -21.06 9.69
N GLN A 480 -20.84 -19.92 10.36
CA GLN A 480 -20.63 -19.85 11.80
C GLN A 480 -21.59 -18.84 12.45
N SER A 481 -22.01 -19.13 13.69
CA SER A 481 -22.97 -18.32 14.44
C SER A 481 -22.58 -18.17 15.91
N ASP A 482 -22.76 -16.96 16.45
CA ASP A 482 -22.55 -16.61 17.86
C ASP A 482 -21.15 -17.02 18.40
N VAL A 483 -20.13 -16.86 17.56
CA VAL A 483 -18.73 -17.01 17.93
C VAL A 483 -18.25 -15.76 18.66
N TYR A 484 -17.54 -15.93 19.78
CA TYR A 484 -17.02 -14.81 20.57
C TYR A 484 -15.52 -14.92 20.82
N PHE A 485 -14.82 -13.83 20.54
CA PHE A 485 -13.44 -13.62 20.99
C PHE A 485 -13.43 -13.13 22.45
N SER A 486 -12.54 -13.72 23.25
CA SER A 486 -12.33 -13.44 24.67
C SER A 486 -11.20 -12.43 24.93
N SER A 487 -10.30 -12.27 23.95
CA SER A 487 -9.20 -11.30 23.93
C SER A 487 -9.03 -10.70 22.52
N ARG A 488 -8.24 -9.63 22.40
CA ARG A 488 -7.87 -9.04 21.10
C ARG A 488 -6.68 -9.79 20.51
N TYR A 489 -6.53 -9.77 19.19
CA TYR A 489 -5.57 -10.60 18.46
C TYR A 489 -5.76 -12.12 18.71
N GLU A 490 -6.98 -12.53 19.04
CA GLU A 490 -7.33 -13.93 19.29
C GLU A 490 -7.60 -14.64 17.97
N LEU A 491 -6.67 -15.50 17.56
CA LEU A 491 -6.81 -16.38 16.39
C LEU A 491 -7.76 -17.55 16.67
N ARG A 492 -8.68 -17.80 15.74
CA ARG A 492 -9.56 -18.97 15.70
C ARG A 492 -9.50 -19.63 14.33
N THR A 493 -9.29 -20.95 14.32
CA THR A 493 -9.21 -21.79 13.10
C THR A 493 -10.50 -22.56 12.91
N PHE A 494 -10.97 -22.65 11.67
CA PHE A 494 -12.16 -23.38 11.24
C PHE A 494 -11.77 -24.34 10.10
N PHE A 495 -12.24 -25.58 10.17
CA PHE A 495 -11.93 -26.64 9.20
C PHE A 495 -13.19 -27.00 8.42
N LEU A 496 -13.07 -27.19 7.11
CA LEU A 496 -14.19 -27.54 6.24
C LEU A 496 -14.27 -29.06 6.08
N ASP A 497 -15.49 -29.60 6.17
CA ASP A 497 -15.77 -31.00 5.86
C ASP A 497 -15.33 -31.34 4.43
N HIS A 498 -14.68 -32.49 4.27
CA HIS A 498 -14.14 -32.95 2.98
C HIS A 498 -15.22 -33.13 1.89
N GLU A 499 -16.49 -33.28 2.28
CA GLU A 499 -17.64 -33.35 1.37
C GLU A 499 -17.97 -31.99 0.71
N ARG A 500 -17.40 -30.88 1.20
CA ARG A 500 -17.60 -29.52 0.65
C ARG A 500 -16.43 -29.00 -0.19
N TRP A 501 -15.32 -29.75 -0.27
CA TRP A 501 -14.09 -29.32 -0.93
C TRP A 501 -14.31 -29.17 -2.44
N THR A 502 -14.45 -27.92 -2.90
CA THR A 502 -14.72 -27.56 -4.31
C THR A 502 -13.68 -26.57 -4.83
N PRO A 503 -13.16 -26.71 -6.08
CA PRO A 503 -12.26 -25.73 -6.68
C PRO A 503 -12.96 -24.41 -7.06
N CYS A 504 -12.48 -23.29 -6.51
CA CYS A 504 -13.04 -21.97 -6.72
C CYS A 504 -12.01 -20.97 -7.30
N THR A 505 -12.47 -20.06 -8.18
CA THR A 505 -11.68 -18.93 -8.72
C THR A 505 -11.82 -17.67 -7.86
N CYS A 506 -12.86 -17.60 -7.02
CA CYS A 506 -13.07 -16.50 -6.07
C CYS A 506 -13.65 -17.04 -4.76
N LEU A 507 -13.31 -16.41 -3.64
CA LEU A 507 -13.80 -16.73 -2.30
C LEU A 507 -14.30 -15.45 -1.64
N ARG A 508 -15.44 -15.48 -0.96
CA ARG A 508 -16.02 -14.34 -0.25
C ARG A 508 -16.37 -14.70 1.19
N LEU A 509 -15.90 -13.88 2.13
CA LEU A 509 -16.42 -13.85 3.49
C LEU A 509 -17.47 -12.75 3.59
N ARG A 510 -18.68 -13.09 4.02
CA ARG A 510 -19.79 -12.14 4.22
C ARG A 510 -20.23 -12.14 5.68
N ILE A 511 -20.15 -10.98 6.32
CA ILE A 511 -20.47 -10.84 7.74
C ILE A 511 -21.98 -10.66 7.91
N LEU A 512 -22.58 -11.47 8.78
CA LEU A 512 -24.03 -11.42 9.05
C LEU A 512 -24.35 -10.66 10.34
N LYS A 513 -23.40 -10.60 11.29
CA LYS A 513 -23.64 -10.06 12.64
C LYS A 513 -22.32 -9.71 13.33
N THR A 514 -22.24 -8.50 13.91
CA THR A 514 -21.19 -8.07 14.85
C THR A 514 -21.50 -8.51 16.28
N LYS A 515 -20.51 -8.50 17.18
CA LYS A 515 -20.68 -8.91 18.59
C LYS A 515 -21.72 -8.06 19.35
N SER A 516 -21.96 -6.80 18.98
CA SER A 516 -23.10 -6.01 19.49
C SER A 516 -23.64 -5.03 18.43
N PRO A 517 -24.56 -5.46 17.55
CA PRO A 517 -25.02 -4.68 16.38
C PRO A 517 -25.83 -3.41 16.70
N THR A 518 -26.18 -3.18 17.96
CA THR A 518 -26.84 -1.95 18.44
C THR A 518 -25.86 -0.84 18.80
N THR A 519 -24.57 -1.15 18.97
CA THR A 519 -23.53 -0.19 19.37
C THR A 519 -22.32 -0.15 18.43
N ALA A 520 -22.14 -1.16 17.58
CA ALA A 520 -21.09 -1.16 16.57
C ALA A 520 -21.43 -0.23 15.39
N ASN A 521 -20.49 0.66 15.04
CA ASN A 521 -20.58 1.57 13.90
C ASN A 521 -19.72 1.14 12.68
N SER A 522 -19.00 0.02 12.81
CA SER A 522 -18.14 -0.58 11.80
C SER A 522 -17.94 -2.08 12.09
N VAL A 523 -17.51 -2.83 11.09
CA VAL A 523 -16.95 -4.19 11.21
C VAL A 523 -15.43 -4.08 11.16
N GLN A 524 -14.73 -4.93 11.91
CA GLN A 524 -13.27 -5.07 11.79
C GLN A 524 -12.79 -6.50 12.04
N LEU A 525 -11.73 -6.91 11.35
CA LEU A 525 -10.99 -8.15 11.63
C LEU A 525 -9.50 -7.98 11.31
N SER A 526 -8.64 -8.56 12.14
CA SER A 526 -7.19 -8.42 12.00
C SER A 526 -6.64 -9.22 10.83
N CYS A 527 -7.08 -10.47 10.70
CA CYS A 527 -6.59 -11.39 9.67
C CYS A 527 -7.64 -12.44 9.30
N LEU A 528 -7.57 -12.89 8.06
CA LEU A 528 -8.37 -13.92 7.39
C LEU A 528 -7.40 -14.76 6.53
N ASN A 529 -6.88 -15.86 7.09
CA ASN A 529 -6.01 -16.78 6.35
C ASN A 529 -6.84 -17.88 5.70
N LEU A 530 -6.58 -18.18 4.44
CA LEU A 530 -7.29 -19.20 3.65
C LEU A 530 -6.31 -20.32 3.28
N TYR A 531 -6.65 -21.59 3.46
CA TYR A 531 -5.73 -22.73 3.23
C TYR A 531 -6.28 -23.73 2.20
N ASP A 532 -5.46 -24.03 1.19
CA ASP A 532 -5.75 -24.94 0.08
C ASP A 532 -5.44 -26.42 0.40
N ALA A 533 -6.28 -27.31 -0.11
CA ALA A 533 -6.15 -28.76 0.05
C ALA A 533 -4.96 -29.37 -0.72
N GLY A 534 -4.49 -28.74 -1.81
CA GLY A 534 -3.48 -29.29 -2.71
C GLY A 534 -2.11 -29.51 -2.05
N CYS A 535 -1.72 -28.68 -1.09
CA CYS A 535 -0.50 -28.90 -0.30
C CYS A 535 -0.63 -30.08 0.68
N LEU A 536 -1.84 -30.32 1.21
CA LEU A 536 -2.12 -31.45 2.10
C LEU A 536 -2.07 -32.78 1.34
N VAL A 537 -2.52 -32.80 0.08
CA VAL A 537 -2.42 -33.96 -0.81
C VAL A 537 -0.98 -34.22 -1.28
N LYS A 538 -0.22 -33.17 -1.62
CA LYS A 538 1.17 -33.30 -2.10
C LYS A 538 2.16 -33.78 -1.04
N ALA A 539 1.85 -33.63 0.24
CA ALA A 539 2.74 -34.02 1.35
C ALA A 539 2.75 -35.54 1.65
N GLY A 540 1.97 -36.37 0.92
CA GLY A 540 1.93 -37.83 1.07
C GLY A 540 1.32 -38.36 2.38
N LEU A 541 1.24 -37.53 3.41
CA LEU A 541 0.61 -37.82 4.69
C LEU A 541 -0.91 -37.96 4.53
N ASP A 542 -1.42 -39.17 4.82
CA ASP A 542 -2.84 -39.39 5.10
C ASP A 542 -3.20 -38.65 6.41
N ILE A 543 -3.55 -37.38 6.27
CA ILE A 543 -3.90 -36.49 7.39
C ILE A 543 -5.20 -36.95 8.06
N GLN A 544 -6.08 -37.69 7.37
CA GLN A 544 -7.18 -38.37 8.07
C GLN A 544 -6.64 -39.42 9.04
N ARG A 545 -5.68 -40.28 8.66
CA ARG A 545 -5.00 -41.19 9.61
C ARG A 545 -4.25 -40.45 10.70
N ALA A 546 -3.42 -39.46 10.35
CA ALA A 546 -2.59 -38.74 11.32
C ALA A 546 -3.44 -38.01 12.37
N CYS A 547 -4.44 -37.24 11.93
CA CYS A 547 -5.39 -36.60 12.85
C CYS A 547 -6.25 -37.63 13.59
N LYS A 548 -6.78 -38.68 12.95
CA LYS A 548 -7.55 -39.71 13.66
C LYS A 548 -6.72 -40.43 14.72
N ALA A 549 -5.43 -40.70 14.48
CA ALA A 549 -4.53 -41.34 15.44
C ALA A 549 -4.17 -40.42 16.62
N VAL A 550 -3.86 -39.13 16.37
CA VAL A 550 -3.62 -38.15 17.44
C VAL A 550 -4.89 -37.90 18.25
N ILE A 551 -6.04 -37.75 17.59
CA ILE A 551 -7.33 -37.50 18.25
C ILE A 551 -7.82 -38.75 19.01
N SER A 552 -7.64 -39.97 18.48
CA SER A 552 -7.99 -41.20 19.20
C SER A 552 -7.10 -41.39 20.43
N ASN A 553 -5.79 -41.22 20.29
CA ASN A 553 -4.85 -41.41 21.39
C ASN A 553 -4.91 -40.29 22.43
N SER A 554 -5.41 -39.10 22.08
CA SER A 554 -5.73 -38.05 23.08
C SER A 554 -6.79 -38.49 24.11
N ARG A 555 -7.60 -39.52 23.79
CA ARG A 555 -8.52 -40.16 24.76
C ARG A 555 -7.84 -41.20 25.65
N ILE A 556 -6.61 -41.61 25.34
CA ILE A 556 -5.81 -42.60 26.08
C ILE A 556 -4.78 -41.89 26.99
N ALA A 557 -4.87 -40.57 27.16
CA ALA A 557 -4.13 -39.80 28.18
C ALA A 557 -4.62 -40.04 29.63
N ARG A 558 -5.15 -41.24 29.95
CA ARG A 558 -5.65 -41.66 31.27
C ARG A 558 -5.28 -43.09 31.66
N SER A 559 -4.10 -43.58 31.27
CA SER A 559 -3.42 -44.65 32.02
C SER A 559 -1.90 -44.60 31.84
N THR A 560 -1.17 -45.11 32.82
CA THR A 560 0.29 -45.11 32.87
C THR A 560 0.90 -46.28 32.09
N THR A 561 1.63 -45.99 31.01
CA THR A 561 2.97 -46.59 30.76
C THR A 561 3.71 -45.82 29.67
N LEU A 562 4.96 -45.42 29.93
CA LEU A 562 5.71 -44.53 29.03
C LEU A 562 6.29 -45.22 27.78
N GLN A 563 6.11 -46.54 27.62
CA GLN A 563 6.83 -47.34 26.61
C GLN A 563 6.16 -47.40 25.23
N GLN A 564 4.87 -47.07 25.09
CA GLN A 564 4.21 -46.97 23.78
C GLN A 564 4.20 -45.55 23.21
N GLY A 565 4.40 -44.53 24.06
CA GLY A 565 4.60 -43.15 23.62
C GLY A 565 5.92 -42.97 22.85
N ASN A 566 6.98 -43.65 23.30
CA ASN A 566 8.25 -43.71 22.58
C ASN A 566 8.06 -44.37 21.21
N ALA A 567 7.50 -45.59 21.12
CA ALA A 567 7.37 -46.31 19.84
C ALA A 567 6.68 -45.53 18.69
N ILE A 568 5.76 -44.60 18.98
CA ILE A 568 5.13 -43.75 17.94
C ILE A 568 5.98 -42.49 17.65
N LEU A 569 6.66 -41.94 18.65
CA LEU A 569 7.65 -40.89 18.45
C LEU A 569 8.83 -41.41 17.63
N ASP A 570 9.41 -42.55 18.03
CA ASP A 570 10.48 -43.27 17.35
C ASP A 570 10.07 -43.56 15.89
N MET A 571 8.85 -44.04 15.62
CA MET A 571 8.36 -44.28 14.25
C MET A 571 8.17 -42.99 13.41
N LEU A 572 7.74 -41.87 14.01
CA LEU A 572 7.64 -40.57 13.33
C LEU A 572 9.01 -39.90 13.13
N VAL A 573 9.96 -40.21 14.01
CA VAL A 573 11.37 -39.83 13.96
C VAL A 573 12.10 -40.62 12.88
N GLU A 574 11.86 -41.93 12.81
CA GLU A 574 12.35 -42.84 11.78
C GLU A 574 11.82 -42.38 10.42
N ALA A 575 10.51 -42.17 10.26
CA ALA A 575 9.95 -41.66 8.99
C ALA A 575 10.54 -40.32 8.54
N ALA A 576 10.84 -39.39 9.46
CA ALA A 576 11.47 -38.12 9.14
C ALA A 576 12.98 -38.26 8.81
N ALA A 577 13.69 -39.16 9.48
CA ALA A 577 15.09 -39.49 9.20
C ALA A 577 15.24 -40.29 7.90
N GLU A 578 14.33 -41.22 7.63
CA GLU A 578 14.21 -41.96 6.38
C GLU A 578 13.98 -41.01 5.21
N GLU A 579 13.11 -40.00 5.33
CA GLU A 579 12.91 -39.02 4.25
C GLU A 579 14.16 -38.17 3.96
N LEU A 580 14.97 -37.85 4.97
CA LEU A 580 16.27 -37.18 4.82
C LEU A 580 17.33 -38.09 4.18
N LEU A 581 17.34 -39.39 4.53
CA LEU A 581 18.16 -40.43 3.90
C LEU A 581 17.72 -40.70 2.46
N ARG A 582 16.40 -40.69 2.19
CA ARG A 582 15.79 -40.91 0.89
C ARG A 582 16.22 -39.83 -0.09
N LYS A 583 16.13 -38.54 0.29
CA LYS A 583 16.61 -37.42 -0.54
C LYS A 583 18.12 -37.43 -0.80
N THR A 584 18.94 -37.98 0.11
CA THR A 584 20.37 -38.18 -0.17
C THR A 584 20.65 -39.40 -1.07
N SER A 585 19.71 -40.34 -1.19
CA SER A 585 19.73 -41.40 -2.21
C SER A 585 19.13 -40.99 -3.57
N GLU A 586 18.11 -40.12 -3.64
CA GLU A 586 17.44 -39.76 -4.91
C GLU A 586 18.34 -39.03 -5.92
N LEU A 587 19.37 -38.33 -5.45
CA LEU A 587 20.33 -37.53 -6.22
C LEU A 587 21.23 -38.34 -7.19
N ASN A 588 20.99 -39.64 -7.33
CA ASN A 588 22.00 -40.63 -7.73
C ASN A 588 21.52 -41.77 -8.68
N SER A 589 20.25 -41.87 -9.13
CA SER A 589 19.70 -43.08 -9.83
C SER A 589 19.23 -42.96 -11.29
N SER A 590 18.99 -41.77 -11.85
CA SER A 590 18.11 -41.65 -13.02
C SER A 590 18.77 -41.97 -14.38
N ASN A 591 18.41 -43.10 -15.03
CA ASN A 591 18.63 -43.34 -16.48
C ASN A 591 17.73 -44.47 -17.07
N ASP A 592 17.20 -44.25 -18.30
CA ASP A 592 16.83 -45.18 -19.40
C ASP A 592 15.93 -46.46 -19.23
N SER A 593 15.23 -47.00 -20.26
CA SER A 593 14.68 -46.44 -21.53
C SER A 593 13.68 -47.39 -22.28
N ASN A 594 12.71 -46.78 -23.00
CA ASN A 594 12.06 -47.18 -24.29
C ASN A 594 11.06 -48.39 -24.48
N ALA A 595 10.08 -48.15 -25.38
CA ALA A 595 9.25 -49.06 -26.22
C ALA A 595 7.93 -49.73 -25.71
N GLY A 596 6.90 -49.77 -26.59
CA GLY A 596 5.66 -50.59 -26.46
C GLY A 596 4.33 -49.82 -26.59
N ASN A 597 3.23 -50.42 -27.10
CA ASN A 597 1.95 -49.71 -27.31
C ASN A 597 0.67 -50.55 -27.07
N ILE A 598 -0.38 -49.89 -26.53
CA ILE A 598 -1.79 -50.30 -26.32
C ILE A 598 -2.08 -51.32 -25.16
N VAL A 599 -2.93 -50.88 -24.20
CA VAL A 599 -3.51 -51.55 -22.98
C VAL A 599 -2.71 -51.50 -21.63
N THR A 600 -2.68 -50.33 -20.98
CA THR A 600 -2.73 -50.06 -19.49
C THR A 600 -1.83 -50.82 -18.44
N SER A 601 -0.72 -50.19 -17.92
CA SER A 601 -0.20 -50.03 -16.49
C SER A 601 1.23 -50.49 -15.91
N LYS A 602 2.18 -49.53 -15.54
CA LYS A 602 3.33 -49.44 -14.49
C LYS A 602 4.75 -50.19 -14.60
N GLU A 603 5.94 -49.95 -13.90
CA GLU A 603 6.78 -48.85 -13.22
C GLU A 603 8.30 -49.24 -12.84
N VAL A 604 9.14 -48.50 -12.00
CA VAL A 604 10.70 -48.52 -11.92
C VAL A 604 11.47 -48.37 -10.51
N GLU A 605 12.82 -48.09 -10.42
CA GLU A 605 13.83 -48.39 -9.29
C GLU A 605 14.86 -47.27 -8.74
N SER A 606 16.02 -47.58 -8.05
CA SER A 606 16.86 -46.68 -7.14
C SER A 606 18.44 -46.94 -6.94
N PRO A 607 19.27 -46.13 -6.16
CA PRO A 607 20.78 -46.08 -6.21
C PRO A 607 21.69 -46.06 -4.89
N ALA A 608 22.58 -45.03 -4.68
CA ALA A 608 23.93 -45.11 -4.02
C ALA A 608 24.37 -44.03 -2.94
N GLN A 609 25.55 -43.35 -3.05
CA GLN A 609 26.59 -43.33 -1.96
C GLN A 609 26.96 -42.05 -1.11
N GLU A 610 27.72 -41.06 -1.61
CA GLU A 610 28.87 -40.37 -0.89
C GLU A 610 28.72 -39.93 0.59
N LEU A 611 28.20 -38.71 0.87
CA LEU A 611 27.64 -38.19 2.14
C LEU A 611 28.54 -37.99 3.40
N SER A 612 29.55 -38.82 3.64
CA SER A 612 29.91 -39.21 5.03
C SER A 612 30.25 -38.09 6.03
N THR A 613 31.01 -37.06 5.64
CA THR A 613 31.49 -36.03 6.59
C THR A 613 30.42 -34.99 6.89
N ALA A 614 29.68 -34.55 5.87
CA ALA A 614 28.55 -33.62 6.03
C ALA A 614 27.43 -34.25 6.88
N LYS A 615 27.21 -35.55 6.71
CA LYS A 615 26.24 -36.35 7.47
C LYS A 615 26.47 -36.25 8.99
N ALA A 616 27.71 -36.28 9.45
CA ALA A 616 28.04 -36.23 10.89
C ALA A 616 27.64 -34.91 11.59
N GLU A 617 27.71 -33.77 10.91
CA GLU A 617 27.23 -32.50 11.48
C GLU A 617 25.70 -32.35 11.38
N ILE A 618 25.12 -32.84 10.29
CA ILE A 618 23.66 -32.94 10.10
C ILE A 618 23.02 -33.81 11.19
N ASP A 619 23.58 -34.99 11.47
CA ASP A 619 23.10 -35.92 12.50
C ASP A 619 23.05 -35.25 13.89
N LYS A 620 24.07 -34.46 14.23
CA LYS A 620 24.18 -33.72 15.50
C LYS A 620 23.11 -32.61 15.62
N MET A 621 22.76 -31.95 14.52
CA MET A 621 21.66 -30.98 14.49
C MET A 621 20.29 -31.68 14.56
N ALA A 622 20.09 -32.76 13.80
CA ALA A 622 18.87 -33.54 13.77
C ALA A 622 18.49 -34.07 15.16
N GLN A 623 19.44 -34.57 15.95
CA GLN A 623 19.19 -35.04 17.32
C GLN A 623 18.63 -33.94 18.25
N ALA A 624 19.09 -32.69 18.11
CA ALA A 624 18.59 -31.57 18.90
C ALA A 624 17.15 -31.16 18.51
N TRP A 625 16.82 -31.26 17.22
CA TRP A 625 15.48 -31.04 16.67
C TRP A 625 14.50 -32.12 17.20
N LEU A 626 14.90 -33.39 17.08
CA LEU A 626 14.21 -34.58 17.58
C LEU A 626 13.72 -34.40 19.02
N SER A 627 14.65 -34.12 19.94
CA SER A 627 14.40 -34.03 21.38
C SER A 627 13.37 -32.94 21.72
N THR A 628 13.30 -31.88 20.91
CA THR A 628 12.33 -30.81 21.10
C THR A 628 10.94 -31.18 20.57
N LEU A 629 10.85 -31.81 19.39
CA LEU A 629 9.57 -32.29 18.83
C LEU A 629 8.93 -33.31 19.78
N VAL A 630 9.67 -34.35 20.15
CA VAL A 630 9.30 -35.37 21.15
C VAL A 630 8.59 -34.72 22.37
N ARG A 631 9.27 -33.76 23.00
CA ARG A 631 8.76 -33.08 24.20
C ARG A 631 7.52 -32.22 23.96
N LEU A 632 7.35 -31.60 22.79
CA LEU A 632 6.16 -30.81 22.47
C LEU A 632 4.93 -31.71 22.25
N PHE A 633 5.08 -32.77 21.46
CA PHE A 633 3.99 -33.68 21.10
C PHE A 633 3.43 -34.40 22.33
N THR A 634 4.29 -34.91 23.24
CA THR A 634 3.84 -35.51 24.50
C THR A 634 2.99 -34.54 25.32
N ASN A 635 3.44 -33.29 25.51
CA ASN A 635 2.71 -32.31 26.32
C ASN A 635 1.34 -31.93 25.73
N ILE A 636 1.26 -31.76 24.40
CA ILE A 636 0.01 -31.45 23.69
C ILE A 636 -0.96 -32.63 23.77
N CYS A 637 -0.49 -33.86 23.53
CA CYS A 637 -1.35 -35.05 23.53
C CYS A 637 -1.84 -35.42 24.93
N SER A 638 -1.04 -35.23 25.98
CA SER A 638 -1.45 -35.47 27.36
C SER A 638 -2.40 -34.41 27.92
N ASN A 639 -2.46 -33.20 27.35
CA ASN A 639 -3.28 -32.09 27.84
C ASN A 639 -4.00 -31.37 26.67
N PRO A 640 -4.89 -32.05 25.93
CA PRO A 640 -5.39 -31.56 24.65
C PRO A 640 -6.24 -30.29 24.74
N GLY A 641 -6.89 -30.01 25.87
CA GLY A 641 -7.65 -28.77 26.09
C GLY A 641 -6.80 -27.56 26.51
N GLU A 642 -5.54 -27.75 26.88
CA GLU A 642 -4.73 -26.70 27.51
C GLU A 642 -3.95 -25.88 26.45
N PRO A 643 -4.23 -24.58 26.29
CA PRO A 643 -3.65 -23.80 25.18
C PRO A 643 -2.15 -23.54 25.34
N LYS A 644 -1.60 -23.54 26.56
CA LYS A 644 -0.19 -23.18 26.83
C LYS A 644 0.83 -24.09 26.14
N TYR A 645 0.49 -25.36 25.88
CA TYR A 645 1.40 -26.31 25.23
C TYR A 645 1.46 -26.13 23.70
N ARG A 646 0.42 -25.52 23.10
CA ARG A 646 0.45 -25.09 21.69
C ARG A 646 1.05 -23.71 21.50
N LYS A 647 1.10 -22.91 22.58
CA LYS A 647 1.52 -21.50 22.65
C LYS A 647 2.95 -21.34 23.20
N VAL A 648 3.94 -21.90 22.49
CA VAL A 648 5.37 -21.86 22.90
C VAL A 648 6.12 -20.73 22.17
N ARG A 649 7.02 -20.02 22.88
CA ARG A 649 7.84 -18.94 22.32
C ARG A 649 8.96 -19.48 21.42
N ALA A 650 9.11 -18.93 20.22
CA ALA A 650 10.07 -19.40 19.20
C ALA A 650 11.53 -19.44 19.69
N VAL A 651 11.95 -18.48 20.52
CA VAL A 651 13.31 -18.41 21.13
C VAL A 651 13.63 -19.62 22.04
N LYS A 652 12.67 -20.49 22.35
CA LYS A 652 12.86 -21.73 23.11
C LYS A 652 12.98 -22.99 22.24
N LEU A 653 13.08 -22.83 20.91
CA LEU A 653 13.23 -23.92 19.94
C LEU A 653 14.68 -23.97 19.41
N PRO A 654 15.22 -25.15 19.07
CA PRO A 654 16.52 -25.27 18.42
C PRO A 654 16.62 -24.46 17.12
N PRO A 655 17.79 -23.84 16.83
CA PRO A 655 18.04 -23.21 15.54
C PRO A 655 17.82 -24.20 14.38
N GLY A 656 17.14 -23.75 13.33
CA GLY A 656 16.84 -24.54 12.13
C GLY A 656 15.63 -25.48 12.21
N LEU A 657 15.12 -25.85 13.40
CA LEU A 657 13.97 -26.76 13.54
C LEU A 657 12.71 -26.27 12.79
N LEU A 658 12.52 -24.95 12.71
CA LEU A 658 11.40 -24.31 12.01
C LEU A 658 11.67 -24.06 10.51
N ALA A 659 12.89 -24.32 10.04
CA ALA A 659 13.28 -24.25 8.63
C ALA A 659 13.21 -25.63 7.94
N GLU A 660 13.03 -26.72 8.70
CA GLU A 660 12.82 -28.07 8.17
C GLU A 660 11.31 -28.30 7.89
N PRO A 661 10.91 -28.53 6.62
CA PRO A 661 9.49 -28.61 6.27
C PRO A 661 8.70 -29.77 6.90
N SER A 662 9.34 -30.89 7.21
CA SER A 662 8.67 -32.11 7.69
C SER A 662 8.23 -31.97 9.15
N ALA A 663 9.16 -31.54 10.01
CA ALA A 663 8.91 -31.14 11.40
C ALA A 663 7.85 -30.05 11.49
N ALA A 664 7.91 -29.06 10.59
CA ALA A 664 6.93 -27.98 10.54
C ALA A 664 5.54 -28.45 10.06
N SER A 665 5.47 -29.39 9.10
CA SER A 665 4.22 -30.05 8.66
C SER A 665 3.57 -30.80 9.82
N LEU A 666 4.34 -31.59 10.57
CA LEU A 666 3.85 -32.34 11.72
C LEU A 666 3.31 -31.41 12.81
N LEU A 667 4.01 -30.29 13.09
CA LEU A 667 3.53 -29.25 14.01
C LEU A 667 2.25 -28.55 13.50
N TRP A 668 2.12 -28.34 12.18
CA TRP A 668 0.92 -27.78 11.56
C TRP A 668 -0.31 -28.67 11.83
N VAL A 669 -0.17 -29.98 11.60
CA VAL A 669 -1.21 -31.02 11.72
C VAL A 669 -1.73 -31.17 13.17
N VAL A 670 -0.88 -31.06 14.20
CA VAL A 670 -1.32 -31.12 15.61
C VAL A 670 -1.84 -29.78 16.17
N GLY A 671 -2.01 -28.77 15.31
CA GLY A 671 -2.51 -27.45 15.68
C GLY A 671 -1.54 -26.64 16.55
N PHE A 672 -0.23 -26.94 16.52
CA PHE A 672 0.76 -26.08 17.16
C PHE A 672 0.88 -24.77 16.35
N ARG A 673 0.89 -23.63 17.04
CA ARG A 673 1.10 -22.29 16.46
C ARG A 673 1.89 -21.47 17.49
N PRO A 674 3.17 -21.13 17.22
CA PRO A 674 4.05 -20.49 18.21
C PRO A 674 3.50 -19.15 18.67
N LEU A 675 3.81 -18.75 19.91
CA LEU A 675 3.37 -17.45 20.43
C LEU A 675 4.15 -16.31 19.80
N LEU A 676 3.39 -15.32 19.34
CA LEU A 676 3.83 -14.13 18.61
C LEU A 676 3.59 -12.93 19.53
N MET A 677 4.62 -12.12 19.77
CA MET A 677 4.59 -11.00 20.71
C MET A 677 5.10 -9.75 20.01
N VAL A 678 4.39 -8.64 20.18
CA VAL A 678 4.89 -7.30 19.82
C VAL A 678 5.94 -6.88 20.86
N PRO A 679 7.04 -6.19 20.48
CA PRO A 679 7.98 -5.63 21.44
C PRO A 679 7.31 -4.56 22.34
N GLU A 680 7.51 -4.65 23.64
CA GLU A 680 6.94 -3.69 24.60
C GLU A 680 7.68 -2.34 24.56
N ARG A 681 6.94 -1.23 24.76
CA ARG A 681 7.49 0.13 24.98
C ARG A 681 6.85 0.79 26.22
N PRO A 682 7.50 1.79 26.83
CA PRO A 682 7.46 1.95 28.30
C PRO A 682 6.25 2.72 28.87
N PRO A 683 5.97 2.57 30.18
CA PRO A 683 4.89 3.28 30.86
C PRO A 683 5.23 4.74 31.18
N GLY A 684 4.27 5.64 30.93
CA GLY A 684 4.42 7.10 31.00
C GLY A 684 4.75 7.66 29.61
N GLY A 685 3.86 8.39 28.92
CA GLY A 685 2.81 9.29 29.40
C GLY A 685 3.41 10.69 29.53
N ILE A 686 2.93 11.72 28.83
CA ILE A 686 1.52 12.11 28.64
C ILE A 686 1.10 12.19 27.16
N ARG A 687 -0.22 12.22 26.90
CA ARG A 687 -0.87 12.18 25.59
C ARG A 687 -0.56 13.40 24.69
N VAL A 688 -0.10 13.15 23.47
CA VAL A 688 -0.62 13.82 22.25
C VAL A 688 -0.74 12.75 21.16
N THR A 689 -1.83 12.76 20.41
CA THR A 689 -2.12 11.84 19.28
C THR A 689 -2.14 12.61 17.95
N PRO A 690 -1.87 11.98 16.79
CA PRO A 690 -1.22 10.69 16.53
C PRO A 690 -0.12 10.76 15.43
N GLN A 691 0.42 9.60 15.01
CA GLN A 691 1.30 9.41 13.83
C GLN A 691 2.71 10.05 13.98
N PRO A 692 3.78 9.64 13.27
CA PRO A 692 3.84 8.87 12.02
C PRO A 692 4.23 7.38 12.17
N GLU A 693 4.27 6.69 11.04
CA GLU A 693 4.94 5.40 10.91
C GLU A 693 6.45 5.46 11.17
N THR A 694 6.98 4.27 11.49
CA THR A 694 8.36 3.84 11.26
C THR A 694 9.47 4.64 11.94
N VAL A 695 9.58 4.43 13.27
CA VAL A 695 10.87 3.96 13.77
C VAL A 695 11.11 2.58 13.15
N ALA A 696 12.07 2.49 12.23
CA ALA A 696 12.50 1.24 11.60
C ALA A 696 13.93 0.89 12.07
N ALA A 697 14.24 -0.41 12.10
CA ALA A 697 15.51 -1.00 12.53
C ALA A 697 15.82 -0.77 14.04
N GLU A 698 16.61 -1.60 14.75
CA GLU A 698 17.33 -2.85 14.43
C GLU A 698 16.86 -3.97 15.42
N VAL A 699 17.25 -5.25 15.42
CA VAL A 699 18.58 -5.89 15.26
C VAL A 699 18.47 -7.33 14.75
N PHE A 700 19.26 -7.62 13.71
CA PHE A 700 19.95 -8.87 13.29
C PHE A 700 19.31 -10.25 13.61
N ILE A 701 19.01 -11.12 12.63
CA ILE A 701 19.82 -11.72 11.53
C ILE A 701 20.77 -12.83 12.00
N VAL A 702 20.64 -14.01 11.36
CA VAL A 702 21.72 -14.98 11.12
C VAL A 702 21.55 -15.53 9.70
N HIS A 703 22.50 -15.26 8.80
CA HIS A 703 22.41 -15.69 7.38
C HIS A 703 23.73 -16.16 6.75
N SER A 704 24.88 -15.88 7.37
CA SER A 704 26.21 -16.07 6.75
C SER A 704 26.73 -17.51 6.69
N ALA A 705 26.05 -18.50 7.28
CA ALA A 705 26.56 -19.87 7.36
C ALA A 705 26.11 -20.79 6.21
N GLY A 706 25.17 -20.37 5.35
CA GLY A 706 24.54 -21.25 4.36
C GLY A 706 25.24 -21.35 3.00
N GLU A 707 25.96 -20.30 2.58
CA GLU A 707 26.41 -20.18 1.18
C GLU A 707 27.62 -21.06 0.84
N GLU A 708 28.58 -21.22 1.76
CA GLU A 708 29.74 -22.12 1.57
C GLU A 708 29.32 -23.59 1.38
N MET A 709 28.21 -24.00 2.01
CA MET A 709 27.65 -25.35 1.90
C MET A 709 27.10 -25.64 0.51
N LEU A 710 26.40 -24.67 -0.10
CA LEU A 710 25.80 -24.81 -1.43
C LEU A 710 26.84 -24.83 -2.56
N ILE A 711 27.95 -24.08 -2.40
CA ILE A 711 29.07 -24.07 -3.37
C ILE A 711 29.76 -25.43 -3.43
N THR A 712 29.89 -26.10 -2.27
CA THR A 712 30.54 -27.42 -2.17
C THR A 712 29.71 -28.50 -2.88
N LEU A 713 28.39 -28.52 -2.68
CA LEU A 713 27.48 -29.52 -3.27
C LEU A 713 27.42 -29.46 -4.81
N ARG A 714 27.49 -28.26 -5.42
CA ARG A 714 27.41 -28.12 -6.89
C ARG A 714 28.57 -28.80 -7.63
N LYS A 715 29.79 -28.72 -7.10
CA LYS A 715 30.98 -29.31 -7.75
C LYS A 715 30.97 -30.85 -7.80
N ALA A 716 30.26 -31.51 -6.88
CA ALA A 716 30.09 -32.96 -6.90
C ALA A 716 29.15 -33.40 -8.03
N ALA A 717 28.08 -32.63 -8.30
CA ALA A 717 27.07 -32.99 -9.29
C ALA A 717 27.58 -32.90 -10.75
N GLU A 718 28.40 -31.89 -11.09
CA GLU A 718 28.92 -31.70 -12.45
C GLU A 718 29.83 -32.85 -12.94
N LEU A 719 30.45 -33.58 -12.00
CA LEU A 719 31.31 -34.74 -12.30
C LEU A 719 30.51 -36.00 -12.66
N LEU A 720 29.23 -36.09 -12.28
CA LEU A 720 28.38 -37.25 -12.55
C LEU A 720 27.73 -37.19 -13.94
N GLY A 721 27.36 -35.99 -14.43
CA GLY A 721 26.59 -35.83 -15.67
C GLY A 721 27.32 -36.12 -16.99
N ASN A 722 28.63 -36.41 -16.97
CA ASN A 722 29.47 -36.56 -18.18
C ASN A 722 29.83 -38.02 -18.54
N LYS A 723 29.15 -39.01 -17.97
CA LYS A 723 29.28 -40.44 -18.35
C LYS A 723 27.92 -41.11 -18.35
N LEU A 724 27.59 -41.81 -19.43
CA LEU A 724 26.31 -42.48 -19.70
C LEU A 724 25.15 -41.50 -20.01
N HIS A 725 25.01 -40.86 -21.18
CA HIS A 725 25.69 -40.91 -22.50
C HIS A 725 25.73 -42.22 -23.30
#